data_AF-A0A938RU90-F1
#
_entry.id   AF-A0A938RU90-F1
#
_cell.length_a   1.000
_cell.length_b   1.000
_cell.length_c   1.000
_cell.angle_alpha   90.00
_cell.angle_beta   90.00
_cell.angle_gamma   90.00
#
_symmetry.space_group_name_H-M   'P 1'
#
loop_
_entity.id
_entity.type
_entity.pdbx_description
1 polymer ?
#
loop_
_entity_poly.entity_id
_entity_poly.type
_entity_poly.pdbx_seq_one_letter_code
_entity_poly.pdbx_strand_id
1 'polypeptide(L)'
;MAKTQDKIAPAADRPERARFAAPVGLLSGAGALVWLSVAGAFSGGLQSCDYSARFALDDLKFQTVQVVSAFPAFIDPNTNAITRVCGVPLRDDNGDLLPGETDKEPNGVELTVNLVSTDPNARVVKPKCVGEKDYSVKEGDRIESQPLSTSKDLQTVKPGQFKMTLSCYEPHATTSAKNDCAGGGENATLFAKAAYYRREAFGCDAFKPDTAQNVALVVDHSGSVSGFVSMDQKKVADSSKFAEDLPGTVVNTAFKDAASDPFFVLEEGAKLLIEQLNTHDRVVSLGFDETNQVYAACATNLVCQQDDGNAVENSTCLLDTDCAKKHGPGLKCAAHPSLEKDPILPLPLTDGLKYCYGSAQKTKLYNKYGLDLKAKYSANGRAPVYESLVSAYDFLRTAGPGAPDPIRGGNAKHMVLLTDGPDTCTANDNFLYTTFDQFSGNVTKAGGQCRQPCKFSTVNYKELLKKMAQDRFPIHIHVIQIQSLGKLAPDPTLQELACRSQGTYQFLNTADFNRSDASTWQETMTRAILKVRYALAGQWRAGFQDNGFKDGGAVKRGLMWAARGRLTINNALFASLGQVFESGFEKEWRFELLDGGRDARLTFRLACQSDADCGGGKECATSSCGPDGLCRTANAPDLSPCGEAGKSKCCKGACDAKCDGVCK
;
A
#
# COMPACT_ATOMS: atom_id res chain seq x y z
N MET A 1 -13.13 -51.34 -45.22
CA MET A 1 -14.47 -50.77 -45.47
C MET A 1 -14.31 -49.27 -45.68
N ALA A 2 -15.01 -48.65 -46.66
CA ALA A 2 -15.20 -47.21 -46.97
C ALA A 2 -14.14 -46.19 -46.42
N LYS A 3 -13.32 -45.44 -47.20
CA LYS A 3 -13.57 -44.51 -48.35
C LYS A 3 -14.71 -43.50 -48.07
N THR A 4 -14.62 -42.20 -48.36
CA THR A 4 -13.97 -41.52 -49.51
C THR A 4 -13.51 -40.08 -49.17
N GLN A 5 -12.67 -39.48 -50.03
CA GLN A 5 -12.35 -38.02 -50.07
C GLN A 5 -13.35 -37.25 -50.95
N ASP A 6 -13.47 -35.93 -50.75
CA ASP A 6 -13.42 -34.83 -51.77
C ASP A 6 -13.66 -33.49 -51.02
N LYS A 7 -12.97 -32.35 -51.16
CA LYS A 7 -12.33 -31.55 -52.24
C LYS A 7 -13.27 -30.64 -53.05
N ILE A 8 -12.72 -29.47 -53.44
CA ILE A 8 -13.24 -28.31 -54.23
C ILE A 8 -13.73 -27.14 -53.33
N ALA A 9 -13.44 -25.84 -53.57
CA ALA A 9 -12.38 -25.11 -54.30
C ALA A 9 -12.46 -23.59 -53.88
N PRO A 10 -11.47 -22.72 -54.21
CA PRO A 10 -11.34 -21.39 -53.60
C PRO A 10 -11.87 -20.22 -54.46
N ALA A 11 -11.90 -19.02 -53.88
CA ALA A 11 -11.94 -17.75 -54.60
C ALA A 11 -10.76 -16.86 -54.15
N ALA A 12 -10.08 -16.25 -55.12
CA ALA A 12 -8.97 -15.31 -54.90
C ALA A 12 -9.49 -13.87 -54.97
N ASP A 13 -8.76 -12.91 -54.38
CA ASP A 13 -8.13 -11.87 -55.19
C ASP A 13 -7.10 -11.00 -54.43
N ARG A 14 -5.96 -10.82 -55.10
CA ARG A 14 -5.02 -9.68 -55.07
C ARG A 14 -4.88 -9.31 -56.56
N PRO A 15 -4.76 -8.03 -56.99
CA PRO A 15 -3.62 -7.18 -56.61
C PRO A 15 -4.05 -5.68 -56.50
N GLU A 16 -3.23 -4.62 -56.64
CA GLU A 16 -1.80 -4.51 -57.00
C GLU A 16 -1.08 -3.36 -56.26
N ARG A 17 -0.36 -2.47 -56.97
CA ARG A 17 0.61 -1.51 -56.43
C ARG A 17 0.15 -0.05 -56.47
N ALA A 18 0.77 0.70 -55.56
CA ALA A 18 1.29 2.07 -55.68
C ALA A 18 0.99 2.89 -56.95
N ARG A 19 0.59 4.15 -56.76
CA ARG A 19 0.96 5.28 -57.63
C ARG A 19 1.31 6.54 -56.82
N PHE A 20 2.48 7.10 -57.13
CA PHE A 20 2.79 8.52 -56.92
C PHE A 20 1.87 9.37 -57.81
N ALA A 21 1.50 10.56 -57.32
CA ALA A 21 0.94 11.61 -58.17
C ALA A 21 1.29 13.01 -57.62
N ALA A 22 2.33 13.60 -58.19
CA ALA A 22 2.40 15.04 -58.43
C ALA A 22 2.44 15.23 -59.96
N PRO A 23 1.80 16.27 -60.51
CA PRO A 23 2.56 17.26 -61.28
C PRO A 23 2.12 18.72 -60.99
N VAL A 24 3.03 19.70 -60.99
CA VAL A 24 3.32 20.69 -62.09
C VAL A 24 2.07 21.43 -62.61
N GLY A 25 1.95 22.76 -62.67
CA GLY A 25 2.87 23.91 -62.55
C GLY A 25 2.02 25.22 -62.43
N LEU A 26 2.40 26.45 -62.83
CA LEU A 26 3.61 26.97 -63.48
C LEU A 26 3.66 28.53 -63.37
N LEU A 27 4.83 29.11 -63.04
CA LEU A 27 5.42 30.39 -63.52
C LEU A 27 4.75 31.81 -63.47
N SER A 28 5.67 32.80 -63.53
CA SER A 28 5.55 34.27 -63.70
C SER A 28 5.22 35.11 -62.45
N GLY A 29 5.88 36.25 -62.15
CA GLY A 29 7.10 36.90 -62.72
C GLY A 29 7.72 37.84 -61.66
N ALA A 30 9.04 37.93 -61.51
CA ALA A 30 9.94 38.89 -62.16
C ALA A 30 9.59 40.39 -61.91
N GLY A 31 10.43 41.14 -61.16
CA GLY A 31 10.23 42.60 -61.00
C GLY A 31 11.11 43.37 -59.98
N ALA A 32 12.39 43.60 -60.32
CA ALA A 32 13.24 44.77 -59.98
C ALA A 32 13.55 45.20 -58.51
N LEU A 33 14.85 45.51 -58.31
CA LEU A 33 15.39 46.35 -57.22
C LEU A 33 14.88 47.80 -57.28
N VAL A 34 14.72 48.47 -56.13
CA VAL A 34 15.10 49.89 -55.92
C VAL A 34 15.69 50.10 -54.50
N TRP A 35 16.51 51.13 -54.37
CA TRP A 35 17.40 51.50 -53.26
C TRP A 35 16.78 52.14 -52.01
N LEU A 36 17.66 52.26 -50.99
CA LEU A 36 17.61 53.05 -49.75
C LEU A 36 16.69 54.28 -49.70
N SER A 37 16.15 54.52 -48.50
CA SER A 37 16.22 55.83 -47.83
C SER A 37 16.21 55.67 -46.30
N VAL A 38 17.17 56.28 -45.60
CA VAL A 38 17.17 56.42 -44.13
C VAL A 38 16.90 57.89 -43.78
N ALA A 39 15.70 58.15 -43.28
CA ALA A 39 15.31 59.31 -42.48
C ALA A 39 13.92 58.98 -41.88
N GLY A 40 13.59 59.25 -40.62
CA GLY A 40 14.28 60.13 -39.67
C GLY A 40 13.28 61.13 -39.07
N ALA A 41 12.22 60.65 -38.41
CA ALA A 41 11.27 61.50 -37.68
C ALA A 41 10.64 60.73 -36.49
N PHE A 42 11.03 61.09 -35.27
CA PHE A 42 10.38 60.67 -34.03
C PHE A 42 9.11 61.50 -33.80
N SER A 43 7.95 60.84 -33.63
CA SER A 43 6.89 61.27 -32.69
C SER A 43 5.69 60.32 -32.74
N GLY A 44 5.33 59.69 -31.61
CA GLY A 44 4.15 58.82 -31.53
C GLY A 44 4.40 57.57 -30.68
N GLY A 45 4.52 57.75 -29.37
CA GLY A 45 4.77 56.63 -28.46
C GLY A 45 3.57 55.69 -28.37
N LEU A 46 3.69 54.52 -28.99
CA LEU A 46 2.90 53.36 -28.60
C LEU A 46 3.50 52.77 -27.33
N GLN A 47 2.70 52.71 -26.28
CA GLN A 47 3.09 52.14 -25.00
C GLN A 47 3.56 50.71 -25.19
N SER A 48 4.72 50.39 -24.60
CA SER A 48 5.14 49.01 -24.40
C SER A 48 4.05 48.30 -23.59
N CYS A 49 3.39 47.31 -24.18
CA CYS A 49 2.75 46.25 -23.41
C CYS A 49 3.86 45.47 -22.70
N ASP A 50 4.15 45.92 -21.49
CA ASP A 50 5.10 45.30 -20.58
C ASP A 50 4.58 43.91 -20.19
N TYR A 51 5.00 42.89 -20.93
CA TYR A 51 4.82 41.49 -20.58
C TYR A 51 5.95 40.98 -19.67
N SER A 52 6.67 41.85 -18.96
CA SER A 52 7.35 41.46 -17.73
C SER A 52 6.34 41.28 -16.59
N ALA A 53 5.49 40.26 -16.76
CA ALA A 53 4.87 39.60 -15.64
C ALA A 53 6.01 38.92 -14.83
N ARG A 54 6.64 39.70 -13.96
CA ARG A 54 7.69 39.28 -13.03
C ARG A 54 7.08 38.36 -11.97
N PHE A 55 6.79 37.13 -12.34
CA PHE A 55 6.55 36.06 -11.40
C PHE A 55 7.90 35.56 -10.89
N ALA A 56 8.19 35.80 -9.61
CA ALA A 56 9.31 35.15 -8.94
C ALA A 56 9.02 33.64 -8.87
N LEU A 57 9.77 32.85 -9.64
CA LEU A 57 9.67 31.38 -9.69
C LEU A 57 10.56 30.72 -8.61
N ASP A 58 10.79 31.41 -7.50
CA ASP A 58 11.68 31.02 -6.40
C ASP A 58 10.97 30.28 -5.25
N ASP A 59 9.63 30.30 -5.19
CA ASP A 59 8.89 29.84 -3.99
C ASP A 59 8.58 28.34 -3.93
N LEU A 60 9.19 27.53 -4.81
CA LEU A 60 9.07 26.07 -4.77
C LEU A 60 9.95 25.42 -3.70
N LYS A 61 9.68 25.80 -2.46
CA LYS A 61 10.25 25.16 -1.26
C LYS A 61 9.72 23.72 -1.19
N PHE A 62 10.61 22.73 -1.24
CA PHE A 62 10.21 21.37 -0.91
C PHE A 62 9.95 21.25 0.60
N GLN A 63 9.12 20.30 0.99
CA GLN A 63 8.86 20.00 2.40
C GLN A 63 9.77 18.88 2.90
N THR A 64 9.84 17.78 2.14
CA THR A 64 10.49 16.55 2.59
C THR A 64 10.66 15.53 1.45
N VAL A 65 11.55 14.56 1.66
CA VAL A 65 11.82 13.41 0.78
C VAL A 65 11.40 12.15 1.52
N GLN A 66 10.21 11.62 1.27
CA GLN A 66 9.67 10.49 2.04
C GLN A 66 10.01 9.16 1.38
N VAL A 67 10.73 8.27 2.08
CA VAL A 67 10.82 6.86 1.66
C VAL A 67 9.52 6.15 2.04
N VAL A 68 8.85 5.59 1.05
CA VAL A 68 7.55 4.93 1.18
C VAL A 68 7.69 3.44 1.43
N SER A 69 8.55 2.78 0.65
CA SER A 69 8.84 1.35 0.77
C SER A 69 10.19 1.00 0.14
N ALA A 70 10.77 -0.11 0.58
CA ALA A 70 11.98 -0.68 0.04
C ALA A 70 11.69 -2.12 -0.41
N PHE A 71 12.19 -2.51 -1.58
CA PHE A 71 12.06 -3.87 -2.09
C PHE A 71 13.40 -4.38 -2.62
N PRO A 72 13.74 -5.67 -2.45
CA PRO A 72 14.91 -6.24 -3.11
C PRO A 72 14.78 -6.06 -4.63
N ALA A 73 15.90 -5.79 -5.30
CA ALA A 73 15.90 -5.56 -6.74
C ALA A 73 17.12 -6.18 -7.41
N PHE A 74 16.91 -6.67 -8.62
CA PHE A 74 17.97 -6.89 -9.60
C PHE A 74 18.12 -5.60 -10.41
N ILE A 75 19.32 -5.04 -10.39
CA ILE A 75 19.73 -3.91 -11.20
C ILE A 75 20.66 -4.46 -12.28
N ASP A 76 20.22 -4.39 -13.54
CA ASP A 76 21.01 -4.87 -14.68
C ASP A 76 22.27 -3.99 -14.86
N PRO A 77 23.49 -4.55 -14.77
CA PRO A 77 24.72 -3.78 -14.87
C PRO A 77 24.95 -3.13 -16.26
N ASN A 78 24.23 -3.57 -17.30
CA ASN A 78 24.39 -3.08 -18.66
C ASN A 78 23.37 -1.98 -19.01
N THR A 79 22.13 -2.11 -18.54
CA THR A 79 21.03 -1.19 -18.87
C THR A 79 20.64 -0.26 -17.72
N ASN A 80 21.08 -0.56 -16.48
CA ASN A 80 20.57 -0.01 -15.23
C ASN A 80 19.06 -0.19 -15.03
N ALA A 81 18.40 -1.09 -15.77
CA ALA A 81 17.00 -1.43 -15.53
C ALA A 81 16.84 -2.00 -14.12
N ILE A 82 15.82 -1.54 -13.39
CA ILE A 82 15.46 -2.00 -12.06
C ILE A 82 14.30 -2.98 -12.17
N THR A 83 14.49 -4.21 -11.71
CA THR A 83 13.44 -5.21 -11.59
C THR A 83 13.31 -5.63 -10.12
N ARG A 84 12.13 -5.44 -9.51
CA ARG A 84 11.88 -5.93 -8.15
C ARG A 84 11.99 -7.45 -8.11
N VAL A 85 12.68 -7.99 -7.11
CA VAL A 85 12.77 -9.43 -6.85
C VAL A 85 11.86 -9.73 -5.68
N CYS A 86 10.62 -10.08 -6.00
CA CYS A 86 9.57 -10.34 -5.04
C CYS A 86 9.42 -11.85 -4.82
N GLY A 87 9.71 -12.36 -3.62
CA GLY A 87 9.41 -13.75 -3.28
C GLY A 87 10.19 -14.81 -4.08
N VAL A 88 9.63 -16.02 -4.12
CA VAL A 88 10.02 -17.07 -5.08
C VAL A 88 9.36 -16.74 -6.42
N PRO A 89 10.06 -16.79 -7.57
CA PRO A 89 9.48 -16.44 -8.87
C PRO A 89 8.20 -17.23 -9.17
N LEU A 90 7.12 -16.53 -9.52
CA LEU A 90 5.86 -17.17 -9.87
C LEU A 90 5.88 -17.64 -11.32
N ARG A 91 5.36 -18.84 -11.54
CA ARG A 91 5.27 -19.48 -12.85
C ARG A 91 3.83 -19.86 -13.18
N ASP A 92 3.53 -19.93 -14.47
CA ASP A 92 2.29 -20.50 -14.97
C ASP A 92 2.34 -22.04 -14.97
N ASP A 93 1.28 -22.68 -15.46
CA ASP A 93 1.17 -24.14 -15.50
C ASP A 93 2.14 -24.81 -16.51
N ASN A 94 2.76 -24.03 -17.41
CA ASN A 94 3.81 -24.49 -18.33
C ASN A 94 5.22 -24.37 -17.70
N GLY A 95 5.34 -23.68 -16.56
CA GLY A 95 6.61 -23.35 -15.93
C GLY A 95 7.22 -22.03 -16.42
N ASP A 96 6.53 -21.25 -17.25
CA ASP A 96 7.00 -19.94 -17.70
C ASP A 96 6.77 -18.88 -16.63
N LEU A 97 7.68 -17.89 -16.53
CA LEU A 97 7.56 -16.79 -15.57
C LEU A 97 6.32 -15.93 -15.84
N LEU A 98 5.56 -15.59 -14.79
CA LEU A 98 4.45 -14.65 -14.93
C LEU A 98 4.94 -13.23 -15.30
N PRO A 99 4.11 -12.39 -15.95
CA PRO A 99 4.53 -11.05 -16.36
C PRO A 99 5.03 -10.17 -15.19
N GLY A 100 6.27 -9.70 -15.29
CA GLY A 100 6.93 -8.88 -14.26
C GLY A 100 7.76 -9.68 -13.25
N GLU A 101 7.74 -11.01 -13.31
CA GLU A 101 8.59 -11.89 -12.51
C GLU A 101 10.03 -11.93 -13.02
N THR A 102 10.95 -12.38 -12.17
CA THR A 102 12.34 -12.59 -12.58
C THR A 102 13.02 -13.71 -11.79
N ASP A 103 13.77 -14.57 -12.48
CA ASP A 103 14.71 -15.53 -11.88
C ASP A 103 16.05 -14.88 -11.49
N LYS A 104 16.20 -13.57 -11.69
CA LYS A 104 17.44 -12.86 -11.35
C LYS A 104 17.53 -12.66 -9.84
N GLU A 105 18.71 -12.94 -9.32
CA GLU A 105 19.02 -12.73 -7.91
C GLU A 105 19.05 -11.24 -7.58
N PRO A 106 18.60 -10.83 -6.39
CA PRO A 106 18.67 -9.44 -6.00
C PRO A 106 20.14 -9.05 -5.80
N ASN A 107 20.54 -7.90 -6.33
CA ASN A 107 21.89 -7.36 -6.20
C ASN A 107 21.88 -5.95 -5.59
N GLY A 108 20.77 -5.59 -4.94
CA GLY A 108 20.49 -4.26 -4.43
C GLY A 108 19.04 -4.09 -4.00
N VAL A 109 18.64 -2.83 -3.82
CA VAL A 109 17.31 -2.43 -3.33
C VAL A 109 16.71 -1.34 -4.22
N GLU A 110 15.42 -1.45 -4.55
CA GLU A 110 14.61 -0.35 -5.08
C GLU A 110 14.00 0.41 -3.89
N LEU A 111 14.35 1.69 -3.74
CA LEU A 111 13.60 2.61 -2.89
C LEU A 111 12.50 3.28 -3.68
N THR A 112 11.31 3.28 -3.09
CA THR A 112 10.16 4.07 -3.55
C THR A 112 10.10 5.36 -2.74
N VAL A 113 10.12 6.51 -3.41
CA VAL A 113 10.34 7.83 -2.82
C VAL A 113 9.30 8.83 -3.31
N ASN A 114 8.67 9.55 -2.38
CA ASN A 114 7.88 10.75 -2.66
C ASN A 114 8.76 11.98 -2.43
N LEU A 115 8.87 12.86 -3.41
CA LEU A 115 9.36 14.22 -3.23
C LEU A 115 8.14 15.10 -2.96
N VAL A 116 8.12 15.89 -1.88
CA VAL A 116 6.92 16.64 -1.45
C VAL A 116 7.19 18.14 -1.46
N SER A 117 6.29 18.95 -2.02
CA SER A 117 6.34 20.42 -2.01
C SER A 117 5.70 21.01 -0.75
N THR A 118 6.22 22.12 -0.19
CA THR A 118 5.47 22.92 0.81
C THR A 118 4.44 23.84 0.17
N ASP A 119 4.67 24.28 -1.07
CA ASP A 119 3.81 25.28 -1.69
C ASP A 119 2.65 24.61 -2.47
N PRO A 120 1.38 24.85 -2.09
CA PRO A 120 0.23 24.44 -2.90
C PRO A 120 0.18 25.14 -4.27
N ASN A 121 0.72 26.36 -4.40
CA ASN A 121 0.63 27.20 -5.58
C ASN A 121 1.75 26.97 -6.60
N ALA A 122 2.81 26.26 -6.22
CA ALA A 122 3.91 25.77 -7.05
C ALA A 122 3.48 25.20 -8.41
N ARG A 123 2.25 24.66 -8.47
CA ARG A 123 1.64 23.96 -9.59
C ARG A 123 0.97 24.88 -10.61
N VAL A 124 1.16 26.20 -10.51
CA VAL A 124 0.63 27.24 -11.43
C VAL A 124 1.36 27.22 -12.79
N VAL A 125 1.31 26.06 -13.44
CA VAL A 125 1.43 25.90 -14.89
C VAL A 125 0.12 25.35 -15.48
N LYS A 126 -0.80 24.83 -14.65
CA LYS A 126 -2.12 24.32 -15.08
C LYS A 126 -3.26 24.91 -14.25
N PRO A 127 -4.00 25.92 -14.77
CA PRO A 127 -5.23 26.43 -14.15
C PRO A 127 -6.36 25.41 -13.95
N LYS A 128 -6.18 24.17 -14.45
CA LYS A 128 -7.17 23.08 -14.43
C LYS A 128 -7.12 22.19 -13.16
N CYS A 129 -6.19 22.46 -12.24
CA CYS A 129 -5.92 21.62 -11.06
C CYS A 129 -6.48 22.19 -9.74
N VAL A 130 -7.52 23.04 -9.79
CA VAL A 130 -8.09 23.67 -8.59
C VAL A 130 -8.63 22.59 -7.64
N GLY A 131 -8.05 22.51 -6.43
CA GLY A 131 -8.41 21.51 -5.42
C GLY A 131 -7.60 20.20 -5.45
N GLU A 132 -6.48 20.12 -6.18
CA GLU A 132 -5.56 18.98 -6.07
C GLU A 132 -4.90 18.96 -4.67
N LYS A 133 -4.99 17.82 -3.98
CA LYS A 133 -4.47 17.61 -2.60
C LYS A 133 -3.17 16.81 -2.54
N ASP A 134 -2.60 16.51 -3.69
CA ASP A 134 -1.45 15.62 -3.84
C ASP A 134 -0.13 16.41 -3.94
N TYR A 135 0.54 16.66 -2.83
CA TYR A 135 1.76 17.48 -2.78
C TYR A 135 3.02 16.78 -3.32
N SER A 136 2.89 15.61 -3.96
CA SER A 136 4.00 14.94 -4.64
C SER A 136 4.49 15.73 -5.86
N VAL A 137 5.81 15.75 -6.04
CA VAL A 137 6.50 16.38 -7.16
C VAL A 137 6.79 15.32 -8.24
N LYS A 138 6.30 15.56 -9.45
CA LYS A 138 6.09 14.57 -10.51
C LYS A 138 7.01 14.85 -11.70
N GLU A 139 7.27 13.85 -12.54
CA GLU A 139 7.88 14.12 -13.83
C GLU A 139 6.98 15.01 -14.69
N GLY A 140 7.55 16.12 -15.16
CA GLY A 140 6.91 17.19 -15.91
C GLY A 140 6.67 18.47 -15.10
N ASP A 141 6.72 18.40 -13.76
CA ASP A 141 6.58 19.58 -12.90
C ASP A 141 7.83 20.48 -13.03
N ARG A 142 7.72 21.76 -12.70
CA ARG A 142 8.84 22.69 -12.74
C ARG A 142 9.32 23.00 -11.33
N ILE A 143 10.62 23.11 -11.11
CA ILE A 143 11.28 23.59 -9.89
C ILE A 143 12.30 24.66 -10.32
N GLU A 144 12.34 25.83 -9.69
CA GLU A 144 13.27 26.92 -10.06
C GLU A 144 13.23 27.23 -11.58
N SER A 145 12.01 27.28 -12.15
CA SER A 145 11.74 27.37 -13.60
C SER A 145 12.15 26.17 -14.48
N GLN A 146 12.94 25.22 -13.97
CA GLN A 146 13.45 24.05 -14.70
C GLN A 146 12.46 22.88 -14.65
N PRO A 147 12.13 22.22 -15.78
CA PRO A 147 11.27 21.04 -15.80
C PRO A 147 11.98 19.82 -15.21
N LEU A 148 11.26 19.04 -14.40
CA LEU A 148 11.69 17.79 -13.82
C LEU A 148 11.48 16.66 -14.83
N SER A 149 12.54 16.07 -15.38
CA SER A 149 12.42 14.98 -16.36
C SER A 149 13.55 13.98 -16.29
N THR A 150 13.22 12.76 -16.72
CA THR A 150 14.09 11.60 -16.91
C THR A 150 14.27 11.24 -18.38
N SER A 151 13.64 11.99 -19.29
CA SER A 151 13.84 11.87 -20.74
C SER A 151 15.30 12.10 -21.13
N LYS A 152 15.78 11.40 -22.15
CA LYS A 152 17.18 11.49 -22.61
C LYS A 152 17.58 12.91 -23.02
N ASP A 153 16.62 13.69 -23.51
CA ASP A 153 16.85 15.03 -24.05
C ASP A 153 16.89 16.12 -22.96
N LEU A 154 16.27 15.87 -21.79
CA LEU A 154 16.11 16.86 -20.71
C LEU A 154 16.29 16.23 -19.31
N GLN A 155 17.30 15.37 -19.13
CA GLN A 155 17.53 14.70 -17.84
C GLN A 155 17.99 15.66 -16.73
N THR A 156 17.04 16.20 -15.98
CA THR A 156 17.28 17.06 -14.80
C THR A 156 17.33 16.27 -13.48
N VAL A 157 16.75 15.06 -13.45
CA VAL A 157 16.93 14.09 -12.36
C VAL A 157 17.88 12.98 -12.81
N LYS A 158 19.03 12.88 -12.14
CA LYS A 158 20.10 11.93 -12.46
C LYS A 158 20.25 10.89 -11.35
N PRO A 159 20.46 9.60 -11.67
CA PRO A 159 20.59 8.54 -10.66
C PRO A 159 21.61 8.85 -9.55
N GLY A 160 22.80 9.34 -9.92
CA GLY A 160 23.87 9.69 -8.97
C GLY A 160 23.58 10.86 -8.02
N GLN A 161 22.42 11.51 -8.12
CA GLN A 161 21.95 12.52 -7.18
C GLN A 161 21.29 11.90 -5.95
N PHE A 162 20.72 10.69 -6.10
CA PHE A 162 20.22 9.89 -5.01
C PHE A 162 21.40 9.16 -4.36
N LYS A 163 21.73 9.55 -3.13
CA LYS A 163 22.81 8.99 -2.31
C LYS A 163 22.19 8.33 -1.09
N MET A 164 22.45 7.04 -0.91
CA MET A 164 22.06 6.30 0.29
C MET A 164 23.32 5.97 1.08
N THR A 165 23.39 6.39 2.34
CA THR A 165 24.44 5.95 3.27
C THR A 165 23.82 4.93 4.21
N LEU A 166 24.22 3.67 4.04
CA LEU A 166 23.83 2.57 4.91
C LEU A 166 24.79 2.50 6.09
N SER A 167 24.24 2.34 7.29
CA SER A 167 25.01 2.07 8.50
C SER A 167 25.11 0.57 8.77
N CYS A 168 24.01 -0.17 8.61
CA CYS A 168 23.99 -1.62 8.77
C CYS A 168 22.73 -2.29 8.21
N TYR A 169 22.83 -3.62 8.09
CA TYR A 169 21.71 -4.52 7.94
C TYR A 169 21.58 -5.35 9.21
N GLU A 170 20.36 -5.64 9.65
CA GLU A 170 20.12 -6.55 10.76
C GLU A 170 18.86 -7.40 10.51
N PRO A 171 18.80 -8.66 10.97
CA PRO A 171 17.56 -9.41 10.98
C PRO A 171 16.51 -8.62 11.77
N HIS A 172 15.31 -8.47 11.23
CA HIS A 172 14.23 -7.74 11.89
C HIS A 172 13.69 -8.55 13.08
N ALA A 173 14.40 -8.51 14.21
CA ALA A 173 14.03 -9.21 15.43
C ALA A 173 12.67 -8.74 15.96
N THR A 174 11.96 -9.65 16.63
CA THR A 174 10.61 -9.42 17.19
C THR A 174 10.60 -8.65 18.52
N THR A 175 11.76 -8.27 19.05
CA THR A 175 11.89 -7.51 20.30
C THR A 175 12.74 -6.28 20.09
N SER A 176 12.32 -5.20 20.72
CA SER A 176 12.78 -3.83 20.51
C SER A 176 14.30 -3.66 20.65
N ALA A 177 14.84 -2.76 19.82
CA ALA A 177 15.99 -1.91 20.10
C ALA A 177 17.15 -2.51 20.91
N LYS A 178 18.06 -3.22 20.23
CA LYS A 178 19.48 -2.98 20.49
C LYS A 178 19.96 -1.94 19.49
N ASN A 179 20.51 -0.83 19.98
CA ASN A 179 21.02 0.26 19.13
C ASN A 179 22.32 -0.12 18.39
N ASP A 180 22.92 -1.24 18.77
CA ASP A 180 24.15 -1.77 18.20
C ASP A 180 23.82 -2.56 16.93
N CYS A 181 24.27 -2.05 15.77
CA CYS A 181 24.19 -2.70 14.47
C CYS A 181 24.79 -4.12 14.50
N ALA A 182 23.95 -5.13 14.75
CA ALA A 182 24.40 -6.49 15.02
C ALA A 182 24.75 -7.30 13.76
N GLY A 183 24.15 -6.96 12.61
CA GLY A 183 24.58 -7.48 11.32
C GLY A 183 25.61 -6.54 10.69
N GLY A 184 26.72 -7.13 10.23
CA GLY A 184 27.85 -6.37 9.71
C GLY A 184 27.46 -5.49 8.52
N GLY A 185 27.70 -4.19 8.67
CA GLY A 185 27.76 -3.22 7.59
C GLY A 185 28.97 -2.34 7.78
N GLU A 186 29.79 -2.20 6.75
CA GLU A 186 30.62 -0.99 6.63
C GLU A 186 29.69 0.19 6.35
N ASN A 187 30.10 1.43 6.69
CA ASN A 187 29.33 2.64 6.38
C ASN A 187 29.30 2.90 4.86
N ALA A 188 28.51 2.10 4.13
CA ALA A 188 28.49 2.04 2.69
C ALA A 188 27.72 3.23 2.12
N THR A 189 28.42 4.09 1.38
CA THR A 189 27.78 5.13 0.57
C THR A 189 27.52 4.59 -0.82
N LEU A 190 26.24 4.35 -1.11
CA LEU A 190 25.73 3.90 -2.38
C LEU A 190 25.11 5.08 -3.15
N PHE A 191 25.33 5.10 -4.46
CA PHE A 191 24.66 6.01 -5.38
C PHE A 191 23.68 5.21 -6.23
N ALA A 192 22.50 5.76 -6.50
CA ALA A 192 21.53 5.04 -7.31
C ALA A 192 22.09 4.84 -8.74
N LYS A 193 21.95 3.62 -9.25
CA LYS A 193 22.33 3.22 -10.61
C LYS A 193 21.29 3.69 -11.64
N ALA A 194 20.03 3.64 -11.24
CA ALA A 194 18.91 4.25 -11.96
C ALA A 194 18.00 5.01 -10.99
N ALA A 195 17.39 6.08 -11.50
CA ALA A 195 16.33 6.82 -10.86
C ALA A 195 15.32 7.23 -11.93
N TYR A 196 14.05 6.88 -11.78
CA TYR A 196 12.99 7.25 -12.71
C TYR A 196 11.67 7.55 -11.97
N TYR A 197 10.82 8.38 -12.57
CA TYR A 197 9.47 8.58 -12.07
C TYR A 197 8.55 7.53 -12.66
N ARG A 198 7.87 6.78 -11.79
CA ARG A 198 6.78 5.91 -12.21
C ARG A 198 5.47 6.66 -12.03
N ARG A 199 4.91 7.13 -13.14
CA ARG A 199 3.58 7.76 -13.19
C ARG A 199 2.51 6.67 -13.15
N GLU A 200 1.57 6.78 -12.21
CA GLU A 200 0.39 5.91 -12.20
C GLU A 200 -0.81 6.63 -12.84
N ALA A 201 -1.03 7.93 -12.54
CA ALA A 201 -2.04 8.75 -13.20
C ALA A 201 -1.46 9.94 -13.98
N PHE A 202 -2.09 10.27 -15.10
CA PHE A 202 -1.89 11.56 -15.75
C PHE A 202 -2.49 12.65 -14.84
N GLY A 203 -1.66 13.62 -14.40
CA GLY A 203 -2.07 14.59 -13.39
C GLY A 203 -3.29 15.43 -13.77
N CYS A 204 -4.05 15.84 -12.75
CA CYS A 204 -5.28 16.65 -12.77
C CYS A 204 -5.60 17.39 -14.10
N ASP A 205 -6.34 16.73 -14.99
CA ASP A 205 -7.14 17.45 -16.00
C ASP A 205 -8.60 17.14 -15.68
N ALA A 206 -9.27 18.05 -14.97
CA ALA A 206 -10.67 17.91 -14.56
C ALA A 206 -11.64 17.61 -15.73
N PHE A 207 -11.21 17.87 -16.97
CA PHE A 207 -11.96 17.62 -18.20
C PHE A 207 -11.68 16.25 -18.83
N LYS A 208 -10.79 15.44 -18.24
CA LYS A 208 -10.44 14.11 -18.74
C LYS A 208 -10.70 13.02 -17.70
N PRO A 209 -11.71 12.16 -17.90
CA PRO A 209 -12.01 11.04 -17.02
C PRO A 209 -10.92 9.96 -16.92
N ASP A 210 -9.85 10.03 -17.74
CA ASP A 210 -8.68 9.14 -17.72
C ASP A 210 -7.57 9.57 -16.74
N THR A 211 -7.78 10.67 -16.01
CA THR A 211 -6.89 11.18 -14.94
C THR A 211 -7.33 10.79 -13.53
N ALA A 212 -8.47 10.11 -13.39
CA ALA A 212 -9.12 9.84 -12.11
C ALA A 212 -8.58 8.57 -11.45
N GLN A 213 -8.22 8.66 -10.17
CA GLN A 213 -7.85 7.48 -9.39
C GLN A 213 -9.06 6.58 -9.14
N ASN A 214 -8.85 5.26 -9.12
CA ASN A 214 -9.83 4.30 -8.61
C ASN A 214 -9.23 3.59 -7.41
N VAL A 215 -9.77 3.88 -6.23
CA VAL A 215 -9.25 3.40 -4.95
C VAL A 215 -10.29 2.52 -4.29
N ALA A 216 -9.96 1.25 -4.07
CA ALA A 216 -10.66 0.41 -3.10
C ALA A 216 -9.84 0.41 -1.80
N LEU A 217 -10.44 0.92 -0.74
CA LEU A 217 -9.87 1.03 0.59
C LEU A 217 -10.38 -0.14 1.42
N VAL A 218 -9.49 -1.04 1.82
CA VAL A 218 -9.81 -2.31 2.46
C VAL A 218 -9.30 -2.23 3.89
N VAL A 219 -10.22 -2.19 4.86
CA VAL A 219 -9.93 -1.95 6.28
C VAL A 219 -10.25 -3.20 7.08
N ASP A 220 -9.27 -3.63 7.86
CA ASP A 220 -9.37 -4.75 8.78
C ASP A 220 -10.24 -4.39 9.98
N HIS A 221 -11.38 -5.06 10.12
CA HIS A 221 -12.25 -4.98 11.28
C HIS A 221 -12.30 -6.34 12.00
N SER A 222 -11.20 -7.10 12.00
CA SER A 222 -11.11 -8.32 12.80
C SER A 222 -11.03 -8.03 14.30
N GLY A 223 -11.17 -9.09 15.08
CA GLY A 223 -11.07 -9.06 16.54
C GLY A 223 -9.66 -8.77 17.07
N SER A 224 -8.59 -8.99 16.28
CA SER A 224 -7.22 -8.63 16.70
C SER A 224 -6.97 -7.12 16.62
N VAL A 225 -7.51 -6.46 15.59
CA VAL A 225 -7.47 -5.01 15.45
C VAL A 225 -8.16 -4.36 16.65
N SER A 226 -9.42 -4.71 16.89
CA SER A 226 -10.22 -4.09 17.94
C SER A 226 -9.83 -4.53 19.35
N GLY A 227 -9.49 -5.81 19.55
CA GLY A 227 -9.40 -6.42 20.87
C GLY A 227 -10.68 -7.14 21.32
N PHE A 228 -11.66 -7.35 20.44
CA PHE A 228 -12.87 -8.16 20.71
C PHE A 228 -12.72 -9.61 20.23
N VAL A 229 -13.06 -10.59 21.07
CA VAL A 229 -13.12 -12.01 20.68
C VAL A 229 -14.35 -12.67 21.28
N SER A 230 -15.25 -13.20 20.43
CA SER A 230 -16.17 -14.31 20.78
C SER A 230 -16.85 -14.91 19.54
N MET A 231 -16.97 -16.25 19.52
CA MET A 231 -18.09 -16.98 18.92
C MET A 231 -18.40 -18.14 19.89
N ASP A 232 -19.28 -17.85 20.85
CA ASP A 232 -19.83 -18.66 21.94
C ASP A 232 -18.89 -19.30 23.00
N GLN A 233 -17.62 -19.64 22.72
CA GLN A 233 -16.68 -20.08 23.78
C GLN A 233 -15.22 -19.64 23.55
N LYS A 234 -14.93 -18.34 23.70
CA LYS A 234 -13.57 -17.75 23.84
C LYS A 234 -13.66 -16.33 24.44
N LYS A 235 -13.57 -16.14 25.77
CA LYS A 235 -13.71 -14.81 26.40
C LYS A 235 -12.51 -13.88 26.13
N VAL A 236 -12.77 -12.70 25.54
CA VAL A 236 -12.44 -11.46 26.26
C VAL A 236 -13.48 -11.29 27.39
N ALA A 237 -13.09 -10.68 28.51
CA ALA A 237 -13.85 -10.76 29.76
C ALA A 237 -15.33 -10.33 29.64
N ASP A 238 -16.13 -10.86 30.56
CA ASP A 238 -17.58 -10.66 30.61
C ASP A 238 -17.95 -9.18 30.52
N SER A 239 -18.77 -8.82 29.53
CA SER A 239 -19.34 -7.48 29.49
C SER A 239 -20.20 -7.26 30.73
N SER A 240 -21.09 -8.22 31.06
CA SER A 240 -22.14 -8.22 32.12
C SER A 240 -23.08 -6.99 32.17
N LYS A 241 -22.68 -5.94 31.45
CA LYS A 241 -23.20 -4.59 31.31
C LYS A 241 -22.69 -4.11 29.94
N PHE A 242 -23.40 -4.46 28.87
CA PHE A 242 -23.19 -3.82 27.56
C PHE A 242 -23.84 -2.42 27.59
N ALA A 243 -23.46 -1.62 28.62
CA ALA A 243 -24.35 -1.13 29.68
C ALA A 243 -25.80 -0.83 29.30
N GLU A 244 -26.75 -1.22 30.17
CA GLU A 244 -28.20 -1.22 29.90
C GLU A 244 -28.78 0.07 29.30
N ASP A 245 -28.13 1.22 29.53
CA ASP A 245 -28.37 2.46 28.79
C ASP A 245 -27.05 3.05 28.23
N LEU A 246 -26.96 3.22 26.91
CA LEU A 246 -26.16 4.30 26.31
C LEU A 246 -26.84 5.62 26.72
N PRO A 247 -26.21 6.46 27.55
CA PRO A 247 -25.13 7.28 27.02
C PRO A 247 -23.96 7.57 27.99
N GLY A 248 -22.75 7.52 27.44
CA GLY A 248 -21.56 8.12 28.05
C GLY A 248 -20.74 7.22 28.98
N THR A 249 -19.47 7.58 29.10
CA THR A 249 -18.44 7.01 30.00
C THR A 249 -17.99 5.54 29.80
N VAL A 250 -16.83 5.44 29.12
CA VAL A 250 -15.64 4.69 29.58
C VAL A 250 -15.61 3.16 29.31
N VAL A 251 -15.04 2.81 28.16
CA VAL A 251 -14.35 1.51 27.92
C VAL A 251 -12.92 1.63 28.48
N ASN A 252 -12.71 1.42 29.78
CA ASN A 252 -11.39 1.65 30.39
C ASN A 252 -10.42 0.46 30.31
N THR A 253 -9.16 0.81 30.06
CA THR A 253 -7.93 0.01 30.22
C THR A 253 -7.89 -1.39 29.58
N ALA A 254 -8.59 -2.39 30.11
CA ALA A 254 -8.34 -3.80 29.78
C ALA A 254 -8.47 -4.15 28.28
N PHE A 255 -9.36 -3.47 27.56
CA PHE A 255 -9.54 -3.63 26.11
C PHE A 255 -8.34 -3.10 25.31
N LYS A 256 -7.81 -1.93 25.71
CA LYS A 256 -6.66 -1.29 25.06
C LYS A 256 -5.38 -2.10 25.19
N ASP A 257 -5.29 -2.98 26.17
CA ASP A 257 -4.13 -3.86 26.38
C ASP A 257 -4.17 -5.10 25.48
N ALA A 258 -5.35 -5.47 24.95
CA ALA A 258 -5.56 -6.61 24.05
C ALA A 258 -5.70 -6.24 22.57
N ALA A 259 -6.03 -4.97 22.27
CA ALA A 259 -6.13 -4.46 20.91
C ALA A 259 -4.76 -4.31 20.22
N SER A 260 -4.71 -4.53 18.90
CA SER A 260 -3.62 -4.03 18.05
C SER A 260 -3.82 -2.54 17.71
N ASP A 261 -5.08 -2.09 17.61
CA ASP A 261 -5.46 -0.69 17.34
C ASP A 261 -6.35 -0.11 18.46
N PRO A 262 -5.79 0.22 19.64
CA PRO A 262 -6.54 0.75 20.79
C PRO A 262 -7.13 2.16 20.60
N PHE A 263 -6.94 2.77 19.42
CA PHE A 263 -7.32 4.14 19.09
C PHE A 263 -8.05 4.27 17.73
N PHE A 264 -8.36 3.15 17.06
CA PHE A 264 -8.99 3.10 15.74
C PHE A 264 -8.22 3.89 14.66
N VAL A 265 -6.89 3.94 14.73
CA VAL A 265 -6.09 4.70 13.77
C VAL A 265 -6.14 4.12 12.35
N LEU A 266 -6.33 2.81 12.15
CA LEU A 266 -6.56 2.26 10.80
C LEU A 266 -7.77 2.94 10.15
N GLU A 267 -8.81 3.17 10.94
CA GLU A 267 -10.08 3.75 10.52
C GLU A 267 -9.99 5.27 10.30
N GLU A 268 -9.35 6.00 11.22
CA GLU A 268 -9.02 7.42 11.04
C GLU A 268 -8.08 7.65 9.85
N GLY A 269 -7.12 6.74 9.63
CA GLY A 269 -6.27 6.73 8.45
C GLY A 269 -7.06 6.52 7.17
N ALA A 270 -8.05 5.62 7.18
CA ALA A 270 -8.97 5.40 6.06
C ALA A 270 -9.77 6.67 5.73
N LYS A 271 -10.36 7.32 6.74
CA LYS A 271 -11.08 8.60 6.60
C LYS A 271 -10.16 9.69 6.02
N LEU A 272 -8.96 9.84 6.57
CA LEU A 272 -7.96 10.80 6.10
C LEU A 272 -7.62 10.55 4.62
N LEU A 273 -7.43 9.31 4.19
CA LEU A 273 -7.15 9.01 2.78
C LEU A 273 -8.29 9.51 1.88
N ILE A 274 -9.55 9.18 2.22
CA ILE A 274 -10.75 9.63 1.48
C ILE A 274 -10.79 11.16 1.37
N GLU A 275 -10.43 11.87 2.44
CA GLU A 275 -10.34 13.34 2.43
C GLU A 275 -9.22 13.86 1.53
N GLN A 276 -8.07 13.20 1.48
CA GLN A 276 -6.94 13.61 0.64
C GLN A 276 -7.13 13.25 -0.84
N LEU A 277 -8.07 12.38 -1.21
CA LEU A 277 -8.39 12.09 -2.61
C LEU A 277 -8.94 13.34 -3.34
N ASN A 278 -8.49 13.58 -4.57
CA ASN A 278 -8.92 14.71 -5.40
C ASN A 278 -10.41 14.61 -5.75
N THR A 279 -11.04 15.72 -6.17
CA THR A 279 -12.49 15.79 -6.48
C THR A 279 -12.96 14.76 -7.51
N HIS A 280 -12.10 14.33 -8.44
CA HIS A 280 -12.44 13.34 -9.48
C HIS A 280 -12.05 11.90 -9.12
N ASP A 281 -11.24 11.69 -8.08
CA ASP A 281 -10.80 10.38 -7.63
C ASP A 281 -12.00 9.62 -7.04
N ARG A 282 -12.22 8.41 -7.56
CA ARG A 282 -13.32 7.51 -7.16
C ARG A 282 -12.84 6.60 -6.04
N VAL A 283 -13.63 6.51 -4.98
CA VAL A 283 -13.32 5.65 -3.82
C VAL A 283 -14.48 4.72 -3.51
N VAL A 284 -14.14 3.55 -2.96
CA VAL A 284 -15.04 2.73 -2.15
C VAL A 284 -14.28 2.23 -0.93
N SER A 285 -14.96 2.15 0.21
CA SER A 285 -14.46 1.54 1.44
C SER A 285 -15.09 0.18 1.66
N LEU A 286 -14.26 -0.80 1.99
CA LEU A 286 -14.63 -2.18 2.27
C LEU A 286 -14.09 -2.54 3.66
N GLY A 287 -14.93 -3.15 4.49
CA GLY A 287 -14.53 -3.78 5.74
C GLY A 287 -14.46 -5.30 5.59
N PHE A 288 -13.65 -5.95 6.43
CA PHE A 288 -13.62 -7.42 6.50
C PHE A 288 -13.47 -7.91 7.94
N ASP A 289 -14.17 -9.02 8.26
CA ASP A 289 -14.20 -9.70 9.55
C ASP A 289 -14.72 -11.15 9.37
N GLU A 290 -14.69 -11.99 10.41
CA GLU A 290 -15.08 -13.42 10.31
C GLU A 290 -16.59 -13.64 10.11
N THR A 291 -17.43 -12.71 10.58
CA THR A 291 -18.89 -12.85 10.52
C THR A 291 -19.43 -12.46 9.16
N ASN A 292 -18.89 -11.40 8.57
CA ASN A 292 -19.40 -10.74 7.38
C ASN A 292 -18.55 -11.03 6.13
N GLN A 293 -17.39 -11.69 6.31
CA GLN A 293 -16.34 -11.92 5.30
C GLN A 293 -15.82 -10.61 4.69
N VAL A 294 -16.60 -9.98 3.80
CA VAL A 294 -16.28 -8.71 3.12
C VAL A 294 -17.56 -7.92 2.86
N TYR A 295 -17.56 -6.64 3.20
CA TYR A 295 -18.74 -5.77 3.05
C TYR A 295 -18.36 -4.33 2.68
N ALA A 296 -19.34 -3.57 2.17
CA ALA A 296 -19.17 -2.14 1.97
C ALA A 296 -19.22 -1.39 3.30
N ALA A 297 -18.14 -0.71 3.68
CA ALA A 297 -18.08 0.16 4.84
C ALA A 297 -18.68 1.53 4.49
N CYS A 298 -20.01 1.59 4.43
CA CYS A 298 -20.75 2.73 3.91
C CYS A 298 -22.13 2.91 4.56
N ALA A 299 -22.51 4.16 4.85
CA ALA A 299 -23.82 4.53 5.38
C ALA A 299 -24.51 5.54 4.44
N THR A 300 -25.71 5.21 3.95
CA THR A 300 -26.45 6.03 2.96
C THR A 300 -27.59 6.86 3.58
N ASN A 301 -27.96 6.54 4.81
CA ASN A 301 -29.11 7.02 5.58
C ASN A 301 -28.69 8.06 6.64
N LEU A 302 -28.11 9.15 6.16
CA LEU A 302 -27.77 10.33 6.95
C LEU A 302 -28.98 11.25 7.10
N VAL A 303 -29.25 11.68 8.33
CA VAL A 303 -30.38 12.52 8.73
C VAL A 303 -29.92 13.67 9.61
N CYS A 304 -30.75 14.70 9.73
CA CYS A 304 -30.48 15.79 10.64
C CYS A 304 -30.82 15.37 12.07
N GLN A 305 -29.85 15.49 12.98
CA GLN A 305 -30.03 15.28 14.41
C GLN A 305 -29.99 16.60 15.18
N GLN A 306 -30.79 16.66 16.24
CA GLN A 306 -30.72 17.66 17.30
C GLN A 306 -29.53 17.40 18.23
N ASP A 307 -29.13 18.40 19.03
CA ASP A 307 -28.01 18.27 19.97
C ASP A 307 -28.25 17.22 21.09
N ASP A 308 -29.50 16.77 21.27
CA ASP A 308 -29.89 15.66 22.14
C ASP A 308 -29.79 14.27 21.46
N GLY A 309 -29.36 14.22 20.19
CA GLY A 309 -29.24 13.01 19.38
C GLY A 309 -30.52 12.59 18.65
N ASN A 310 -31.66 13.25 18.86
CA ASN A 310 -32.90 12.88 18.20
C ASN A 310 -32.88 13.25 16.71
N ALA A 311 -33.25 12.30 15.84
CA ALA A 311 -33.41 12.58 14.43
C ALA A 311 -34.68 13.40 14.14
N VAL A 312 -34.54 14.39 13.29
CA VAL A 312 -35.66 15.09 12.67
C VAL A 312 -36.28 14.16 11.64
N GLU A 313 -37.55 13.77 11.84
CA GLU A 313 -38.26 12.84 10.95
C GLU A 313 -38.20 13.29 9.47
N ASN A 314 -37.99 12.33 8.57
CA ASN A 314 -37.89 12.54 7.12
C ASN A 314 -36.82 13.55 6.67
N SER A 315 -35.95 14.02 7.57
CA SER A 315 -34.79 14.82 7.19
C SER A 315 -33.72 13.94 6.56
N THR A 316 -33.17 14.39 5.43
CA THR A 316 -31.97 13.80 4.82
C THR A 316 -30.96 14.90 4.54
N CYS A 317 -29.71 14.59 4.81
CA CYS A 317 -28.59 15.53 4.76
C CYS A 317 -27.35 14.88 4.15
N LEU A 318 -26.39 15.72 3.78
CA LEU A 318 -25.02 15.32 3.45
C LEU A 318 -24.02 16.08 4.34
N LEU A 319 -24.37 17.31 4.70
CA LEU A 319 -23.58 18.22 5.52
C LEU A 319 -24.47 18.85 6.60
N ASP A 320 -23.89 19.26 7.72
CA ASP A 320 -24.58 20.05 8.77
C ASP A 320 -25.25 21.31 8.18
N THR A 321 -24.64 21.89 7.14
CA THR A 321 -25.21 23.05 6.43
C THR A 321 -26.55 22.75 5.75
N ASP A 322 -26.83 21.50 5.38
CA ASP A 322 -28.12 21.11 4.80
C ASP A 322 -29.21 21.13 5.88
N CYS A 323 -28.86 20.66 7.07
CA CYS A 323 -29.71 20.71 8.25
C CYS A 323 -29.97 22.14 8.70
N ALA A 324 -28.90 22.95 8.81
CA ALA A 324 -29.00 24.37 9.13
C ALA A 324 -29.92 25.14 8.17
N LYS A 325 -29.83 24.85 6.86
CA LYS A 325 -30.67 25.49 5.83
C LYS A 325 -32.13 25.03 5.83
N LYS A 326 -32.40 23.74 6.07
CA LYS A 326 -33.76 23.18 6.00
C LYS A 326 -34.56 23.31 7.29
N HIS A 327 -33.88 23.25 8.44
CA HIS A 327 -34.50 22.99 9.74
C HIS A 327 -34.00 23.95 10.85
N GLY A 328 -33.02 24.81 10.58
CA GLY A 328 -32.50 25.82 11.52
C GLY A 328 -31.12 25.48 12.10
N PRO A 329 -30.38 26.48 12.62
CA PRO A 329 -29.04 26.30 13.15
C PRO A 329 -29.02 25.38 14.39
N GLY A 330 -27.89 24.70 14.61
CA GLY A 330 -27.70 23.75 15.72
C GLY A 330 -27.87 22.28 15.33
N LEU A 331 -28.59 22.00 14.24
CA LEU A 331 -28.76 20.64 13.73
C LEU A 331 -27.52 20.13 12.99
N LYS A 332 -27.11 18.89 13.29
CA LYS A 332 -25.95 18.21 12.67
C LYS A 332 -26.39 17.10 11.73
N CYS A 333 -25.59 16.79 10.73
CA CYS A 333 -25.81 15.66 9.83
C CYS A 333 -25.11 14.41 10.39
N ALA A 334 -25.89 13.39 10.71
CA ALA A 334 -25.41 12.18 11.36
C ALA A 334 -26.19 10.94 10.89
N ALA A 335 -25.72 9.76 11.25
CA ALA A 335 -26.43 8.50 10.99
C ALA A 335 -27.78 8.49 11.72
N HIS A 336 -28.83 7.89 11.14
CA HIS A 336 -30.13 7.80 11.82
C HIS A 336 -30.02 7.03 13.16
N PRO A 337 -30.53 7.52 14.31
CA PRO A 337 -30.35 6.91 15.63
C PRO A 337 -30.85 5.46 15.75
N SER A 338 -31.81 5.03 14.92
CA SER A 338 -32.21 3.61 14.88
C SER A 338 -31.06 2.67 14.46
N LEU A 339 -30.03 3.18 13.78
CA LEU A 339 -28.83 2.45 13.38
C LEU A 339 -27.84 2.25 14.54
N GLU A 340 -28.04 2.92 15.68
CA GLU A 340 -27.32 2.58 16.91
C GLU A 340 -28.02 1.46 17.70
N LYS A 341 -29.28 1.13 17.37
CA LYS A 341 -30.09 0.13 18.07
C LYS A 341 -30.21 -1.19 17.30
N ASP A 342 -30.32 -1.15 15.98
CA ASP A 342 -30.11 -2.33 15.13
C ASP A 342 -28.63 -2.39 14.72
N PRO A 343 -27.90 -3.51 14.97
CA PRO A 343 -26.53 -3.65 14.51
C PRO A 343 -26.55 -3.55 13.00
N ILE A 344 -25.95 -2.48 12.46
CA ILE A 344 -26.00 -2.12 11.04
C ILE A 344 -25.65 -3.34 10.21
N LEU A 345 -26.65 -3.97 9.60
CA LEU A 345 -26.43 -5.08 8.70
C LEU A 345 -25.48 -4.56 7.63
N PRO A 346 -24.31 -5.20 7.43
CA PRO A 346 -23.38 -4.75 6.41
C PRO A 346 -24.14 -4.70 5.09
N LEU A 347 -24.06 -3.58 4.37
CA LEU A 347 -24.66 -3.53 3.05
C LEU A 347 -24.02 -4.66 2.23
N PRO A 348 -24.82 -5.61 1.71
CA PRO A 348 -24.30 -6.66 0.84
C PRO A 348 -23.46 -6.00 -0.23
N LEU A 349 -22.31 -6.60 -0.55
CA LEU A 349 -21.31 -5.96 -1.42
C LEU A 349 -21.97 -5.39 -2.69
N THR A 350 -22.85 -6.16 -3.33
CA THR A 350 -23.66 -5.75 -4.50
C THR A 350 -24.42 -4.43 -4.33
N ASP A 351 -25.07 -4.20 -3.19
CA ASP A 351 -25.91 -3.02 -2.93
C ASP A 351 -25.10 -1.82 -2.45
N GLY A 352 -24.14 -2.06 -1.55
CA GLY A 352 -23.24 -1.01 -1.07
C GLY A 352 -22.46 -0.37 -2.21
N LEU A 353 -21.88 -1.19 -3.10
CA LEU A 353 -21.08 -0.71 -4.23
C LEU A 353 -21.85 0.27 -5.14
N LYS A 354 -23.17 0.12 -5.30
CA LYS A 354 -24.01 1.00 -6.14
C LYS A 354 -24.08 2.45 -5.62
N TYR A 355 -24.09 2.63 -4.30
CA TYR A 355 -24.24 3.95 -3.66
C TYR A 355 -22.91 4.52 -3.14
N CYS A 356 -21.93 3.66 -2.92
CA CYS A 356 -20.74 3.93 -2.14
C CYS A 356 -19.45 3.94 -2.97
N TYR A 357 -19.50 3.58 -4.26
CA TYR A 357 -18.41 3.83 -5.19
C TYR A 357 -18.65 5.08 -6.04
N GLY A 358 -17.66 5.97 -6.08
CA GLY A 358 -17.73 7.19 -6.89
C GLY A 358 -16.81 8.30 -6.36
N SER A 359 -16.77 9.41 -7.11
CA SER A 359 -15.95 10.58 -6.79
C SER A 359 -16.74 11.73 -6.13
N ALA A 360 -18.08 11.69 -6.19
CA ALA A 360 -18.95 12.70 -5.62
C ALA A 360 -18.68 12.88 -4.11
N GLN A 361 -18.71 14.13 -3.63
CA GLN A 361 -18.52 14.45 -2.21
C GLN A 361 -19.49 13.66 -1.31
N LYS A 362 -20.74 13.49 -1.75
CA LYS A 362 -21.75 12.60 -1.16
C LYS A 362 -21.24 11.18 -0.90
N THR A 363 -20.62 10.56 -1.92
CA THR A 363 -20.07 9.22 -1.81
C THR A 363 -18.89 9.16 -0.86
N LYS A 364 -18.00 10.16 -0.88
CA LYS A 364 -16.88 10.25 0.08
C LYS A 364 -17.37 10.35 1.53
N LEU A 365 -18.40 11.16 1.78
CA LEU A 365 -19.05 11.26 3.10
C LEU A 365 -19.66 9.92 3.52
N TYR A 366 -20.43 9.27 2.65
CA TYR A 366 -21.04 7.96 2.94
C TYR A 366 -20.01 6.87 3.32
N ASN A 367 -18.83 6.85 2.67
CA ASN A 367 -17.74 5.95 3.05
C ASN A 367 -17.15 6.33 4.42
N LYS A 368 -16.93 7.62 4.72
CA LYS A 368 -16.45 8.05 6.04
C LYS A 368 -17.39 7.62 7.17
N TYR A 369 -18.67 7.98 7.09
CA TYR A 369 -19.67 7.59 8.10
C TYR A 369 -19.87 6.07 8.19
N GLY A 370 -19.68 5.35 7.09
CA GLY A 370 -19.73 3.89 7.08
C GLY A 370 -18.56 3.23 7.79
N LEU A 371 -17.39 3.86 7.80
CA LEU A 371 -16.25 3.48 8.62
C LEU A 371 -16.56 3.78 10.10
N ASP A 372 -17.00 5.01 10.43
CA ASP A 372 -17.28 5.49 11.80
C ASP A 372 -18.15 4.50 12.59
N LEU A 373 -19.23 4.06 11.95
CA LEU A 373 -20.19 3.15 12.55
C LEU A 373 -19.65 1.72 12.67
N LYS A 374 -18.73 1.29 11.81
CA LYS A 374 -18.28 -0.11 11.76
C LYS A 374 -17.17 -0.41 12.76
N ALA A 375 -16.22 0.51 12.97
CA ALA A 375 -15.27 0.40 14.06
C ALA A 375 -15.96 0.33 15.45
N LYS A 376 -17.07 1.06 15.61
CA LYS A 376 -17.87 1.08 16.85
C LYS A 376 -18.66 -0.22 17.11
N TYR A 377 -19.05 -0.97 16.08
CA TYR A 377 -20.10 -2.01 16.21
C TYR A 377 -19.83 -3.38 15.57
N SER A 378 -18.88 -3.55 14.63
CA SER A 378 -18.75 -4.82 13.89
C SER A 378 -17.43 -5.57 14.07
N ALA A 379 -16.46 -5.03 14.82
CA ALA A 379 -15.11 -5.58 14.78
C ALA A 379 -14.95 -6.90 15.58
N ASN A 380 -14.97 -8.06 14.91
CA ASN A 380 -15.02 -9.38 15.57
C ASN A 380 -14.25 -10.48 14.82
N GLY A 381 -13.71 -11.42 15.60
CA GLY A 381 -13.23 -12.71 15.11
C GLY A 381 -11.95 -12.63 14.26
N ARG A 382 -11.83 -13.54 13.31
CA ARG A 382 -10.72 -13.70 12.36
C ARG A 382 -10.68 -12.64 11.23
N ALA A 383 -9.49 -12.50 10.65
CA ALA A 383 -9.15 -11.60 9.53
C ALA A 383 -9.02 -12.38 8.20
N PRO A 384 -10.04 -12.41 7.32
CA PRO A 384 -9.97 -13.00 5.97
C PRO A 384 -9.39 -12.02 4.93
N VAL A 385 -8.14 -11.57 5.16
CA VAL A 385 -7.43 -10.56 4.36
C VAL A 385 -7.39 -10.90 2.85
N TYR A 386 -7.17 -12.16 2.46
CA TYR A 386 -7.06 -12.48 1.04
C TYR A 386 -8.41 -12.57 0.32
N GLU A 387 -9.46 -12.98 1.03
CA GLU A 387 -10.83 -12.97 0.49
C GLU A 387 -11.33 -11.52 0.28
N SER A 388 -10.97 -10.61 1.19
CA SER A 388 -11.27 -9.18 1.06
C SER A 388 -10.56 -8.54 -0.14
N LEU A 389 -9.28 -8.87 -0.36
CA LEU A 389 -8.52 -8.41 -1.53
C LEU A 389 -9.04 -8.99 -2.86
N VAL A 390 -9.44 -10.27 -2.90
CA VAL A 390 -10.08 -10.86 -4.09
C VAL A 390 -11.42 -10.18 -4.39
N SER A 391 -12.23 -9.91 -3.37
CA SER A 391 -13.51 -9.23 -3.50
C SER A 391 -13.35 -7.77 -3.97
N ALA A 392 -12.36 -7.05 -3.42
CA ALA A 392 -11.99 -5.70 -3.85
C ALA A 392 -11.46 -5.66 -5.29
N TYR A 393 -10.66 -6.66 -5.69
CA TYR A 393 -10.17 -6.82 -7.05
C TYR A 393 -11.32 -7.09 -8.03
N ASP A 394 -12.16 -8.09 -7.74
CA ASP A 394 -13.30 -8.43 -8.59
C ASP A 394 -14.28 -7.27 -8.67
N PHE A 395 -14.47 -6.48 -7.61
CA PHE A 395 -15.20 -5.22 -7.69
C PHE A 395 -14.57 -4.24 -8.69
N LEU A 396 -13.29 -3.86 -8.51
CA LEU A 396 -12.63 -2.87 -9.38
C LEU A 396 -12.62 -3.32 -10.85
N ARG A 397 -12.59 -4.63 -11.10
CA ARG A 397 -12.69 -5.25 -12.42
C ARG A 397 -14.12 -5.28 -12.97
N THR A 398 -15.12 -5.59 -12.14
CA THR A 398 -16.51 -5.84 -12.56
C THR A 398 -17.44 -4.65 -12.41
N ALA A 399 -17.02 -3.52 -11.83
CA ALA A 399 -17.74 -2.23 -11.92
C ALA A 399 -17.66 -1.59 -13.33
N GLY A 400 -17.61 -2.43 -14.37
CA GLY A 400 -17.32 -2.09 -15.77
C GLY A 400 -18.18 -2.82 -16.81
N PRO A 401 -19.34 -3.40 -16.44
CA PRO A 401 -20.52 -3.42 -17.31
C PRO A 401 -21.79 -3.00 -16.54
N GLY A 402 -22.28 -1.78 -16.79
CA GLY A 402 -23.52 -1.26 -16.18
C GLY A 402 -23.34 0.00 -15.32
N ALA A 403 -22.12 0.30 -14.88
CA ALA A 403 -21.78 1.65 -14.42
C ALA A 403 -21.81 2.63 -15.61
N PRO A 404 -22.32 3.86 -15.45
CA PRO A 404 -22.46 4.83 -16.55
C PRO A 404 -21.12 5.24 -17.19
N ASP A 405 -20.01 5.12 -16.45
CA ASP A 405 -18.65 5.17 -16.99
C ASP A 405 -17.94 3.83 -16.72
N PRO A 406 -17.55 3.05 -17.74
CA PRO A 406 -16.77 1.83 -17.52
C PRO A 406 -15.33 2.15 -17.09
N ILE A 407 -14.81 1.45 -16.07
CA ILE A 407 -13.40 1.51 -15.58
C ILE A 407 -12.41 0.82 -16.57
N ARG A 408 -12.74 0.87 -17.87
CA ARG A 408 -12.01 0.23 -18.97
C ARG A 408 -11.04 1.16 -19.70
N GLY A 409 -11.12 2.48 -19.49
CA GLY A 409 -10.22 3.46 -20.09
C GLY A 409 -9.21 4.04 -19.09
N GLY A 410 -7.92 3.83 -19.33
CA GLY A 410 -6.77 4.66 -18.90
C GLY A 410 -6.45 4.82 -17.40
N ASN A 411 -7.44 4.70 -16.52
CA ASN A 411 -7.31 5.11 -15.14
C ASN A 411 -6.46 4.16 -14.29
N ALA A 412 -5.67 4.77 -13.41
CA ALA A 412 -4.93 4.09 -12.36
C ALA A 412 -5.86 3.40 -11.36
N LYS A 413 -5.41 2.26 -10.82
CA LYS A 413 -6.24 1.33 -10.03
C LYS A 413 -5.44 0.88 -8.82
N HIS A 414 -5.99 1.16 -7.64
CA HIS A 414 -5.29 1.00 -6.39
C HIS A 414 -6.18 0.27 -5.38
N MET A 415 -5.59 -0.69 -4.68
CA MET A 415 -6.13 -1.22 -3.43
C MET A 415 -5.24 -0.72 -2.31
N VAL A 416 -5.84 -0.18 -1.24
CA VAL A 416 -5.13 0.24 -0.03
C VAL A 416 -5.63 -0.61 1.12
N LEU A 417 -4.79 -1.54 1.58
CA LEU A 417 -5.06 -2.43 2.70
C LEU A 417 -4.51 -1.83 3.99
N LEU A 418 -5.38 -1.69 4.99
CA LEU A 418 -5.04 -1.28 6.35
C LEU A 418 -5.36 -2.45 7.29
N THR A 419 -4.34 -3.05 7.94
CA THR A 419 -4.47 -4.30 8.73
C THR A 419 -3.46 -4.36 9.87
N ASP A 420 -3.64 -5.27 10.84
CA ASP A 420 -2.68 -5.56 11.91
C ASP A 420 -1.85 -6.84 11.68
N GLY A 421 -2.10 -7.59 10.60
CA GLY A 421 -1.47 -8.90 10.42
C GLY A 421 -1.79 -9.63 9.11
N PRO A 422 -1.29 -10.86 8.95
CA PRO A 422 -1.65 -11.73 7.84
C PRO A 422 -3.10 -12.20 7.91
N ASP A 423 -3.57 -12.69 6.76
CA ASP A 423 -4.72 -13.58 6.65
C ASP A 423 -4.68 -14.71 7.69
N THR A 424 -5.73 -14.77 8.49
CA THR A 424 -5.90 -15.82 9.51
C THR A 424 -6.70 -16.98 8.94
N CYS A 425 -6.50 -18.17 9.50
CA CYS A 425 -7.23 -19.40 9.16
C CYS A 425 -8.73 -19.14 9.01
N THR A 426 -9.36 -19.53 7.91
CA THR A 426 -10.82 -19.34 7.70
C THR A 426 -11.63 -20.07 8.77
N ALA A 427 -12.92 -19.74 8.96
CA ALA A 427 -13.77 -20.47 9.91
C ALA A 427 -13.79 -22.00 9.65
N ASN A 428 -13.61 -22.41 8.39
CA ASN A 428 -13.51 -23.79 7.92
C ASN A 428 -12.14 -24.45 8.19
N ASP A 429 -11.09 -23.67 8.49
CA ASP A 429 -9.83 -24.19 8.99
C ASP A 429 -9.96 -24.48 10.51
N ASN A 430 -9.73 -25.75 10.87
CA ASN A 430 -9.77 -26.26 12.25
C ASN A 430 -8.69 -25.62 13.14
N PHE A 431 -8.98 -24.44 13.68
CA PHE A 431 -8.14 -23.75 14.66
C PHE A 431 -8.58 -24.10 16.10
N LEU A 432 -8.04 -25.19 16.63
CA LEU A 432 -8.21 -25.56 18.03
C LEU A 432 -7.08 -24.96 18.89
N TYR A 433 -7.42 -23.94 19.69
CA TYR A 433 -6.57 -23.45 20.77
C TYR A 433 -6.64 -24.42 21.96
N THR A 434 -5.49 -24.87 22.45
CA THR A 434 -5.35 -25.29 23.85
C THR A 434 -4.94 -24.07 24.67
N THR A 435 -5.76 -23.70 25.66
CA THR A 435 -5.45 -22.60 26.58
C THR A 435 -4.55 -23.09 27.71
N PHE A 436 -3.49 -22.35 28.00
CA PHE A 436 -2.79 -22.47 29.27
C PHE A 436 -3.45 -21.51 30.25
N ASP A 437 -4.29 -22.04 31.14
CA ASP A 437 -4.91 -21.23 32.19
C ASP A 437 -3.87 -20.88 33.26
N GLN A 438 -3.32 -19.67 33.15
CA GLN A 438 -2.32 -19.15 34.09
C GLN A 438 -2.88 -18.86 35.49
N PHE A 439 -4.21 -18.88 35.68
CA PHE A 439 -4.86 -18.52 36.95
C PHE A 439 -5.37 -19.73 37.74
N SER A 440 -5.82 -20.81 37.12
CA SER A 440 -6.24 -22.03 37.85
C SER A 440 -5.11 -23.01 38.17
N GLY A 441 -3.92 -22.83 37.58
CA GLY A 441 -2.77 -23.75 37.75
C GLY A 441 -2.99 -25.16 37.21
N ASN A 442 -4.15 -25.43 36.59
CA ASN A 442 -4.56 -26.75 36.14
C ASN A 442 -4.57 -26.82 34.61
N VAL A 443 -3.68 -27.66 34.06
CA VAL A 443 -3.73 -28.03 32.64
C VAL A 443 -4.90 -28.99 32.43
N THR A 444 -6.06 -28.45 32.08
CA THR A 444 -7.21 -29.25 31.65
C THR A 444 -6.89 -29.92 30.31
N LYS A 445 -6.65 -31.24 30.35
CA LYS A 445 -6.26 -32.02 29.17
C LYS A 445 -7.42 -32.12 28.16
N ALA A 446 -7.40 -31.28 27.14
CA ALA A 446 -7.74 -31.68 25.78
C ALA A 446 -6.42 -31.79 24.99
N GLY A 447 -6.29 -32.82 24.15
CA GLY A 447 -4.99 -33.27 23.62
C GLY A 447 -4.20 -32.21 22.86
N GLY A 448 -2.86 -32.31 22.94
CA GLY A 448 -1.93 -31.44 22.22
C GLY A 448 -2.02 -31.65 20.71
N GLN A 449 -2.97 -30.98 20.07
CA GLN A 449 -3.02 -30.88 18.62
C GLN A 449 -2.00 -29.84 18.17
N CYS A 450 -1.05 -30.29 17.34
CA CYS A 450 -0.10 -29.43 16.65
C CYS A 450 -0.84 -28.31 15.90
N ARG A 451 -0.33 -27.07 15.94
CA ARG A 451 -0.88 -25.98 15.13
C ARG A 451 -0.80 -26.37 13.65
N GLN A 452 -1.94 -26.71 13.05
CA GLN A 452 -2.06 -26.83 11.60
C GLN A 452 -1.91 -25.42 11.00
N PRO A 453 -0.94 -25.17 10.11
CA PRO A 453 -0.85 -23.88 9.43
C PRO A 453 -2.07 -23.70 8.52
N CYS A 454 -2.57 -22.47 8.43
CA CYS A 454 -3.75 -22.11 7.64
C CYS A 454 -3.53 -22.46 6.16
N LYS A 455 -4.15 -23.55 5.70
CA LYS A 455 -3.79 -24.18 4.43
C LYS A 455 -4.16 -23.30 3.23
N PHE A 456 -5.24 -22.54 3.35
CA PHE A 456 -5.77 -21.71 2.27
C PHE A 456 -5.11 -20.33 2.17
N SER A 457 -4.61 -19.75 3.27
CA SER A 457 -4.07 -18.38 3.27
C SER A 457 -2.91 -18.17 2.29
N THR A 458 -1.96 -19.12 2.25
CA THR A 458 -0.80 -19.04 1.33
C THR A 458 -1.19 -19.26 -0.14
N VAL A 459 -2.32 -19.94 -0.40
CA VAL A 459 -2.81 -20.20 -1.76
C VAL A 459 -3.50 -18.95 -2.32
N ASN A 460 -4.36 -18.32 -1.51
CA ASN A 460 -5.27 -17.28 -1.97
C ASN A 460 -4.57 -16.06 -2.60
N TYR A 461 -3.43 -15.60 -2.06
CA TYR A 461 -2.72 -14.44 -2.64
C TYR A 461 -2.06 -14.74 -3.99
N LYS A 462 -1.56 -15.97 -4.18
CA LYS A 462 -0.97 -16.38 -5.47
C LYS A 462 -2.04 -16.50 -6.55
N GLU A 463 -3.21 -17.01 -6.20
CA GLU A 463 -4.35 -17.07 -7.12
C GLU A 463 -4.89 -15.68 -7.47
N LEU A 464 -4.89 -14.72 -6.54
CA LEU A 464 -5.17 -13.31 -6.86
C LEU A 464 -4.18 -12.75 -7.90
N LEU A 465 -2.88 -12.98 -7.73
CA LEU A 465 -1.85 -12.51 -8.66
C LEU A 465 -1.96 -13.17 -10.05
N LYS A 466 -2.22 -14.48 -10.11
CA LYS A 466 -2.52 -15.19 -11.37
C LYS A 466 -3.74 -14.61 -12.06
N LYS A 467 -4.83 -14.41 -11.31
CA LYS A 467 -6.10 -13.81 -11.80
C LYS A 467 -5.88 -12.41 -12.37
N MET A 468 -5.12 -11.55 -11.68
CA MET A 468 -4.71 -10.22 -12.19
C MET A 468 -3.95 -10.29 -13.53
N ALA A 469 -3.04 -11.25 -13.67
CA ALA A 469 -2.27 -11.46 -14.89
C ALA A 469 -3.15 -12.02 -16.04
N GLN A 470 -4.01 -12.99 -15.75
CA GLN A 470 -4.93 -13.63 -16.70
C GLN A 470 -5.98 -12.65 -17.24
N ASP A 471 -6.63 -11.87 -16.36
CA ASP A 471 -7.58 -10.80 -16.70
C ASP A 471 -6.90 -9.62 -17.42
N ARG A 472 -5.56 -9.53 -17.38
CA ARG A 472 -4.75 -8.38 -17.82
C ARG A 472 -5.19 -7.06 -17.18
N PHE A 473 -5.58 -7.13 -15.91
CA PHE A 473 -6.13 -6.02 -15.13
C PHE A 473 -5.23 -5.76 -13.90
N PRO A 474 -4.02 -5.20 -14.10
CA PRO A 474 -3.13 -4.90 -12.98
C PRO A 474 -3.75 -3.83 -12.07
N ILE A 475 -3.54 -4.01 -10.76
CA ILE A 475 -3.94 -3.09 -9.69
C ILE A 475 -2.74 -2.96 -8.75
N HIS A 476 -2.46 -1.75 -8.27
CA HIS A 476 -1.39 -1.50 -7.31
C HIS A 476 -1.90 -1.71 -5.89
N ILE A 477 -1.28 -2.62 -5.14
CA ILE A 477 -1.70 -2.96 -3.78
C ILE A 477 -0.75 -2.28 -2.81
N HIS A 478 -1.26 -1.29 -2.12
CA HIS A 478 -0.57 -0.55 -1.07
C HIS A 478 -1.00 -1.12 0.27
N VAL A 479 -0.04 -1.52 1.10
CA VAL A 479 -0.29 -2.10 2.43
C VAL A 479 0.29 -1.18 3.49
N ILE A 480 -0.53 -0.84 4.48
CA ILE A 480 -0.09 -0.33 5.77
C ILE A 480 -0.47 -1.39 6.80
N GLN A 481 0.55 -2.02 7.37
CA GLN A 481 0.38 -2.98 8.46
C GLN A 481 0.80 -2.32 9.78
N ILE A 482 -0.09 -2.26 10.77
CA ILE A 482 0.30 -2.02 12.16
C ILE A 482 0.75 -3.33 12.81
N GLN A 483 1.53 -3.24 13.88
CA GLN A 483 1.99 -4.42 14.60
C GLN A 483 0.90 -4.96 15.52
N SER A 484 0.54 -6.24 15.37
CA SER A 484 -0.37 -6.93 16.27
C SER A 484 0.37 -7.70 17.38
N LEU A 485 -0.31 -7.89 18.50
CA LEU A 485 0.20 -8.66 19.65
C LEU A 485 0.59 -10.10 19.27
N GLY A 486 -0.13 -10.70 18.31
CA GLY A 486 0.15 -12.04 17.80
C GLY A 486 1.23 -12.11 16.71
N LYS A 487 1.58 -10.97 16.08
CA LYS A 487 2.52 -10.90 14.95
C LYS A 487 3.38 -9.62 15.06
N LEU A 488 4.44 -9.73 15.85
CA LEU A 488 5.39 -8.64 16.11
C LEU A 488 6.29 -8.27 14.92
N ALA A 489 6.26 -9.02 13.81
CA ALA A 489 7.11 -8.80 12.65
C ALA A 489 6.29 -8.38 11.40
N PRO A 490 6.89 -7.60 10.48
CA PRO A 490 6.30 -7.31 9.18
C PRO A 490 5.82 -8.59 8.49
N ASP A 491 4.59 -8.62 7.96
CA ASP A 491 4.12 -9.80 7.26
C ASP A 491 4.76 -9.93 5.87
N PRO A 492 5.51 -11.03 5.64
CA PRO A 492 6.24 -11.22 4.41
C PRO A 492 5.35 -11.51 3.20
N THR A 493 4.16 -12.07 3.40
CA THR A 493 3.22 -12.36 2.29
C THR A 493 2.50 -11.10 1.82
N LEU A 494 2.14 -10.20 2.75
CA LEU A 494 1.65 -8.86 2.40
C LEU A 494 2.73 -7.98 1.75
N GLN A 495 3.98 -8.04 2.23
CA GLN A 495 5.11 -7.34 1.59
C GLN A 495 5.35 -7.86 0.17
N GLU A 496 5.29 -9.17 -0.04
CA GLU A 496 5.42 -9.77 -1.37
C GLU A 496 4.27 -9.36 -2.31
N LEU A 497 3.03 -9.34 -1.83
CA LEU A 497 1.87 -8.88 -2.58
C LEU A 497 2.03 -7.42 -3.05
N ALA A 498 2.46 -6.52 -2.15
CA ALA A 498 2.73 -5.12 -2.49
C ALA A 498 3.92 -4.97 -3.46
N CYS A 499 4.95 -5.81 -3.32
CA CYS A 499 6.10 -5.84 -4.21
C CYS A 499 5.68 -6.19 -5.65
N ARG A 500 4.99 -7.33 -5.83
CA ARG A 500 4.57 -7.88 -7.13
C ARG A 500 3.54 -7.02 -7.84
N SER A 501 2.54 -6.55 -7.09
CA SER A 501 1.52 -5.61 -7.60
C SER A 501 2.09 -4.22 -7.93
N GLN A 502 3.38 -3.98 -7.71
CA GLN A 502 4.07 -2.70 -7.95
C GLN A 502 3.60 -1.54 -7.05
N GLY A 503 2.80 -1.84 -6.02
CA GLY A 503 2.43 -0.90 -4.96
C GLY A 503 3.53 -0.72 -3.92
N THR A 504 3.11 -0.49 -2.67
CA THR A 504 4.01 -0.07 -1.56
C THR A 504 3.68 -0.81 -0.28
N TYR A 505 4.69 -1.16 0.51
CA TYR A 505 4.52 -1.80 1.81
C TYR A 505 5.09 -0.93 2.93
N GLN A 506 4.29 -0.71 3.97
CA GLN A 506 4.69 -0.02 5.20
C GLN A 506 4.33 -0.87 6.42
N PHE A 507 5.27 -1.03 7.34
CA PHE A 507 5.05 -1.64 8.65
C PHE A 507 5.21 -0.58 9.73
N LEU A 508 4.29 -0.53 10.68
CA LEU A 508 4.27 0.41 11.80
C LEU A 508 4.48 -0.38 13.10
N ASN A 509 5.66 -0.28 13.70
CA ASN A 509 6.03 -0.94 14.96
C ASN A 509 5.32 -0.29 16.16
N THR A 510 4.05 -0.61 16.36
CA THR A 510 3.15 0.02 17.34
C THR A 510 3.20 -0.58 18.75
N ALA A 511 3.86 -1.72 18.98
CA ALA A 511 3.94 -2.35 20.30
C ALA A 511 4.79 -1.57 21.29
N ASP A 512 5.83 -0.85 20.82
CA ASP A 512 6.66 0.04 21.63
C ASP A 512 6.00 1.42 21.87
N PHE A 513 4.84 1.70 21.25
CA PHE A 513 4.15 2.99 21.43
C PHE A 513 3.44 3.03 22.77
N ASN A 514 3.48 4.21 23.41
CA ASN A 514 2.70 4.44 24.61
C ASN A 514 1.19 4.31 24.33
N ARG A 515 0.53 3.27 24.88
CA ARG A 515 -0.91 3.00 24.74
C ARG A 515 -1.83 4.04 25.43
N SER A 516 -1.26 5.03 26.11
CA SER A 516 -1.99 6.23 26.59
C SER A 516 -1.87 7.45 25.67
N ASP A 517 -0.94 7.46 24.70
CA ASP A 517 -0.71 8.58 23.79
C ASP A 517 -1.32 8.34 22.41
N ALA A 518 -2.57 8.74 22.23
CA ALA A 518 -3.25 8.68 20.93
C ALA A 518 -2.53 9.50 19.84
N SER A 519 -1.80 10.56 20.20
CA SER A 519 -1.23 11.50 19.24
C SER A 519 -0.07 10.89 18.46
N THR A 520 0.81 10.10 19.10
CA THR A 520 1.88 9.36 18.41
C THR A 520 1.32 8.33 17.42
N TRP A 521 0.22 7.65 17.76
CA TRP A 521 -0.45 6.70 16.86
C TRP A 521 -1.06 7.43 15.65
N GLN A 522 -1.84 8.49 15.90
CA GLN A 522 -2.48 9.30 14.86
C GLN A 522 -1.46 9.99 13.93
N GLU A 523 -0.38 10.55 14.48
CA GLU A 523 0.71 11.15 13.68
C GLU A 523 1.37 10.09 12.78
N THR A 524 1.69 8.92 13.35
CA THR A 524 2.34 7.84 12.61
C THR A 524 1.46 7.33 11.46
N MET A 525 0.17 7.10 11.72
CA MET A 525 -0.77 6.68 10.68
C MET A 525 -0.99 7.78 9.63
N THR A 526 -1.14 9.04 10.05
CA THR A 526 -1.25 10.21 9.16
C THR A 526 -0.08 10.25 8.17
N ARG A 527 1.16 10.07 8.66
CA ARG A 527 2.37 10.00 7.83
C ARG A 527 2.33 8.81 6.86
N ALA A 528 1.90 7.63 7.32
CA ALA A 528 1.80 6.43 6.48
C ALA A 528 0.75 6.58 5.36
N ILE A 529 -0.40 7.15 5.67
CA ILE A 529 -1.49 7.44 4.73
C ILE A 529 -1.09 8.50 3.71
N LEU A 530 -0.43 9.59 4.13
CA LEU A 530 0.07 10.61 3.19
C LEU A 530 1.11 10.03 2.22
N LYS A 531 2.00 9.14 2.69
CA LYS A 531 2.94 8.43 1.82
C LYS A 531 2.22 7.57 0.76
N VAL A 532 1.18 6.83 1.12
CA VAL A 532 0.34 6.08 0.15
C VAL A 532 -0.37 7.04 -0.80
N ARG A 533 -0.98 8.11 -0.27
CA ARG A 533 -1.73 9.10 -1.05
C ARG A 533 -0.91 9.69 -2.20
N TYR A 534 0.34 10.04 -1.92
CA TYR A 534 1.29 10.54 -2.93
C TYR A 534 1.69 9.43 -3.92
N ALA A 535 1.94 8.21 -3.43
CA ALA A 535 2.23 7.05 -4.28
C ALA A 535 1.08 6.70 -5.25
N LEU A 536 -0.18 7.03 -4.96
CA LEU A 536 -1.31 6.82 -5.87
C LEU A 536 -1.14 7.56 -7.20
N ALA A 537 -0.60 8.78 -7.20
CA ALA A 537 -0.41 9.54 -8.45
C ALA A 537 0.84 9.11 -9.21
N GLY A 538 1.87 8.72 -8.47
CA GLY A 538 3.14 8.26 -9.00
C GLY A 538 4.29 8.63 -8.08
N GLN A 539 5.40 7.93 -8.25
CA GLN A 539 6.46 7.81 -7.25
C GLN A 539 7.83 7.71 -7.92
N TRP A 540 8.84 8.32 -7.32
CA TRP A 540 10.22 8.15 -7.76
C TRP A 540 10.73 6.79 -7.31
N ARG A 541 11.40 6.08 -8.22
CA ARG A 541 12.05 4.79 -7.95
C ARG A 541 13.54 4.94 -8.15
N ALA A 542 14.31 4.65 -7.11
CA ALA A 542 15.77 4.74 -7.11
C ALA A 542 16.38 3.38 -6.75
N GLY A 543 17.22 2.84 -7.64
CA GLY A 543 17.82 1.52 -7.49
C GLY A 543 19.27 1.62 -7.01
N PHE A 544 19.55 1.10 -5.82
CA PHE A 544 20.88 1.10 -5.22
C PHE A 544 21.46 -0.32 -5.25
N GLN A 545 22.56 -0.49 -5.97
CA GLN A 545 23.27 -1.78 -6.05
C GLN A 545 24.17 -1.93 -4.83
N ASP A 546 24.10 -3.08 -4.16
CA ASP A 546 24.88 -3.37 -2.95
C ASP A 546 25.41 -4.82 -2.97
N ASN A 547 26.66 -4.98 -2.55
CA ASN A 547 27.26 -6.29 -2.33
C ASN A 547 26.61 -7.04 -1.16
N GLY A 548 26.00 -6.34 -0.20
CA GLY A 548 25.27 -6.94 0.92
C GLY A 548 24.13 -7.90 0.50
N PHE A 549 23.58 -7.72 -0.70
CA PHE A 549 22.50 -8.54 -1.27
C PHE A 549 22.96 -9.76 -2.07
N LYS A 550 24.26 -9.84 -2.43
CA LYS A 550 24.79 -10.96 -3.22
C LYS A 550 24.88 -12.23 -2.37
N ASP A 551 24.91 -13.39 -3.02
CA ASP A 551 25.13 -14.67 -2.34
C ASP A 551 26.40 -14.66 -1.48
N GLY A 552 26.27 -15.15 -0.25
CA GLY A 552 27.31 -15.07 0.79
C GLY A 552 27.48 -13.69 1.44
N GLY A 553 26.67 -12.70 1.07
CA GLY A 553 26.66 -11.34 1.62
C GLY A 553 26.05 -11.22 3.02
N ALA A 554 25.91 -9.98 3.48
CA ALA A 554 25.39 -9.65 4.81
C ALA A 554 23.90 -10.00 4.96
N VAL A 555 23.10 -9.78 3.92
CA VAL A 555 21.66 -10.03 3.90
C VAL A 555 21.40 -11.48 3.49
N LYS A 556 20.97 -12.31 4.45
CA LYS A 556 20.66 -13.72 4.21
C LYS A 556 19.24 -13.92 3.68
N ARG A 557 19.09 -14.88 2.77
CA ARG A 557 17.80 -15.38 2.27
C ARG A 557 16.94 -15.96 3.39
N GLY A 558 15.63 -16.00 3.17
CA GLY A 558 14.64 -16.60 4.08
C GLY A 558 14.18 -15.75 5.26
N LEU A 559 14.87 -14.64 5.56
CA LEU A 559 14.62 -13.78 6.73
C LEU A 559 14.10 -12.38 6.32
N MET A 560 13.35 -11.77 7.23
CA MET A 560 13.04 -10.34 7.18
C MET A 560 14.24 -9.55 7.70
N TRP A 561 14.65 -8.51 6.97
CA TRP A 561 15.75 -7.64 7.32
C TRP A 561 15.26 -6.21 7.52
N ALA A 562 15.95 -5.50 8.41
CA ALA A 562 15.89 -4.06 8.56
C ALA A 562 17.24 -3.48 8.11
N ALA A 563 17.22 -2.39 7.36
CA ALA A 563 18.41 -1.57 7.12
C ALA A 563 18.32 -0.26 7.91
N ARG A 564 19.43 0.14 8.52
CA ARG A 564 19.63 1.45 9.15
C ARG A 564 20.48 2.33 8.26
N GLY A 565 20.14 3.61 8.14
CA GLY A 565 20.91 4.55 7.34
C GLY A 565 20.13 5.82 6.99
N ARG A 566 20.56 6.47 5.91
CA ARG A 566 20.05 7.78 5.46
C ARG A 566 20.00 7.90 3.95
N LEU A 567 19.02 8.64 3.44
CA LEU A 567 18.87 9.01 2.02
C LEU A 567 19.04 10.52 1.86
N THR A 568 19.95 10.94 0.99
CA THR A 568 20.19 12.33 0.59
C THR A 568 19.88 12.47 -0.90
N ILE A 569 19.30 13.60 -1.32
CA ILE A 569 19.11 13.94 -2.73
C ILE A 569 19.86 15.24 -3.03
N ASN A 570 21.01 15.12 -3.67
CA ASN A 570 21.89 16.25 -4.00
C ASN A 570 21.71 16.65 -5.47
N ASN A 571 20.93 17.68 -5.76
CA ASN A 571 20.79 18.21 -7.11
C ASN A 571 21.17 19.69 -7.19
N ALA A 572 22.35 19.98 -7.74
CA ALA A 572 22.85 21.36 -7.90
C ALA A 572 22.06 22.19 -8.93
N LEU A 573 21.15 21.58 -9.71
CA LEU A 573 20.23 22.28 -10.62
C LEU A 573 18.96 22.79 -9.91
N PHE A 574 18.76 22.39 -8.64
CA PHE A 574 17.64 22.79 -7.80
C PHE A 574 18.20 23.22 -6.43
N ALA A 575 18.72 24.44 -6.33
CA ALA A 575 19.41 24.92 -5.12
C ALA A 575 18.51 24.87 -3.86
N SER A 576 17.20 25.06 -4.03
CA SER A 576 16.17 24.91 -3.00
C SER A 576 16.15 23.51 -2.38
N LEU A 577 16.43 22.42 -3.12
CA LEU A 577 16.52 21.08 -2.53
C LEU A 577 17.60 21.03 -1.44
N GLY A 578 18.70 21.76 -1.60
CA GLY A 578 19.74 21.88 -0.57
C GLY A 578 19.30 22.68 0.67
N GLN A 579 18.39 23.64 0.52
CA GLN A 579 17.91 24.51 1.59
C GLN A 579 16.76 23.90 2.42
N VAL A 580 15.96 23.02 1.82
CA VAL A 580 14.91 22.21 2.47
C VAL A 580 15.48 21.38 3.63
N PHE A 581 16.74 21.01 3.44
CA PHE A 581 17.60 20.27 4.33
C PHE A 581 18.30 21.17 5.39
N GLU A 582 18.26 22.49 5.26
CA GLU A 582 18.99 23.43 6.13
C GLU A 582 18.15 24.09 7.23
N SER A 583 16.83 24.16 7.11
CA SER A 583 15.97 24.93 8.02
C SER A 583 15.49 24.16 9.27
N GLY A 584 16.28 23.20 9.78
CA GLY A 584 15.95 22.42 10.98
C GLY A 584 15.18 21.12 10.73
N PHE A 585 14.77 20.84 9.49
CA PHE A 585 14.47 19.48 9.05
C PHE A 585 15.78 18.83 8.57
N GLU A 586 16.04 17.58 8.97
CA GLU A 586 17.36 16.97 8.83
C GLU A 586 17.80 16.87 7.36
N LYS A 587 19.10 17.10 7.08
CA LYS A 587 19.66 17.14 5.71
C LYS A 587 19.50 15.86 4.87
N GLU A 588 18.98 14.81 5.49
CA GLU A 588 18.98 13.44 4.99
C GLU A 588 17.73 12.77 5.58
N TRP A 589 16.91 12.09 4.78
CA TRP A 589 15.82 11.28 5.33
C TRP A 589 16.43 10.07 6.03
N ARG A 590 16.26 10.00 7.35
CA ARG A 590 16.78 8.88 8.14
C ARG A 590 15.79 7.72 8.18
N PHE A 591 16.35 6.52 8.07
CA PHE A 591 15.65 5.27 8.31
C PHE A 591 16.37 4.55 9.45
N GLU A 592 15.92 4.82 10.67
CA GLU A 592 16.49 4.29 11.91
C GLU A 592 15.40 4.15 12.98
N LEU A 593 15.77 3.66 14.16
CA LEU A 593 14.91 3.72 15.34
C LEU A 593 14.81 5.19 15.79
N LEU A 594 13.60 5.75 15.75
CA LEU A 594 13.30 7.11 16.19
C LEU A 594 12.80 7.13 17.63
N ASP A 595 12.85 8.30 18.26
CA ASP A 595 12.31 8.51 19.61
C ASP A 595 10.84 8.07 19.71
N GLY A 596 10.51 7.46 20.85
CA GLY A 596 9.20 6.88 21.14
C GLY A 596 8.97 5.47 20.60
N GLY A 597 10.03 4.70 20.34
CA GLY A 597 9.93 3.30 19.86
C GLY A 597 9.52 3.16 18.38
N ARG A 598 9.53 4.28 17.64
CA ARG A 598 9.13 4.34 16.24
C ARG A 598 10.23 3.78 15.35
N ASP A 599 10.05 2.53 14.91
CA ASP A 599 10.92 1.95 13.90
C ASP A 599 10.63 2.54 12.52
N ALA A 600 11.59 3.31 11.99
CA ALA A 600 11.57 3.83 10.63
C ALA A 600 12.65 3.20 9.72
N ARG A 601 13.29 2.10 10.16
CA ARG A 601 14.25 1.32 9.34
C ARG A 601 13.58 0.80 8.07
N LEU A 602 14.37 0.60 7.01
CA LEU A 602 13.84 0.05 5.76
C LEU A 602 13.69 -1.47 5.91
N THR A 603 12.45 -1.97 5.83
CA THR A 603 12.16 -3.40 5.98
C THR A 603 11.98 -4.08 4.63
N PHE A 604 12.63 -5.23 4.44
CA PHE A 604 12.55 -6.03 3.21
C PHE A 604 12.94 -7.50 3.48
N ARG A 605 12.44 -8.42 2.65
CA ARG A 605 12.73 -9.86 2.75
C ARG A 605 13.41 -10.38 1.48
N LEU A 606 14.51 -11.11 1.64
CA LEU A 606 15.00 -12.00 0.60
C LEU A 606 14.31 -13.36 0.75
N ALA A 607 13.66 -13.87 -0.30
CA ALA A 607 13.06 -15.20 -0.28
C ALA A 607 14.14 -16.29 -0.15
N CYS A 608 13.84 -17.35 0.61
CA CYS A 608 14.60 -18.59 0.49
C CYS A 608 14.32 -19.24 -0.88
N GLN A 609 15.29 -20.01 -1.36
CA GLN A 609 15.18 -20.87 -2.54
C GLN A 609 15.41 -22.35 -2.18
N SER A 610 16.00 -22.61 -1.01
CA SER A 610 16.35 -23.94 -0.51
C SER A 610 16.24 -24.01 1.01
N ASP A 611 16.14 -25.22 1.56
CA ASP A 611 16.17 -25.46 3.01
C ASP A 611 17.50 -24.98 3.65
N ALA A 612 18.59 -24.94 2.87
CA ALA A 612 19.89 -24.46 3.33
C ALA A 612 19.87 -22.95 3.66
N ASP A 613 19.09 -22.14 2.93
CA ASP A 613 18.88 -20.72 3.25
C ASP A 613 18.26 -20.53 4.65
N CYS A 614 17.48 -21.52 5.09
CA CYS A 614 16.81 -21.54 6.38
C CYS A 614 17.68 -22.08 7.52
N GLY A 615 18.98 -22.29 7.29
CA GLY A 615 19.90 -22.92 8.23
C GLY A 615 19.82 -24.45 8.26
N GLY A 616 19.05 -25.06 7.35
CA GLY A 616 18.90 -26.51 7.21
C GLY A 616 18.11 -27.18 8.33
N GLY A 617 18.14 -28.51 8.32
CA GLY A 617 17.47 -29.34 9.32
C GLY A 617 18.39 -29.78 10.46
N LYS A 618 17.94 -29.57 11.70
CA LYS A 618 18.33 -30.40 12.83
C LYS A 618 17.39 -31.61 12.86
N GLU A 619 17.87 -32.74 13.40
CA GLU A 619 17.11 -34.00 13.46
C GLU A 619 15.67 -33.85 14.00
N CYS A 620 15.47 -32.91 14.94
CA CYS A 620 14.17 -32.65 15.55
C CYS A 620 13.48 -31.35 15.12
N ALA A 621 14.16 -30.50 14.37
CA ALA A 621 13.62 -29.24 13.87
C ALA A 621 14.18 -28.98 12.47
N THR A 622 13.37 -29.30 11.45
CA THR A 622 13.67 -28.99 10.06
C THR A 622 13.24 -27.57 9.76
N SER A 623 14.20 -26.65 9.57
CA SER A 623 13.89 -25.37 8.94
C SER A 623 13.94 -25.57 7.43
N SER A 624 12.76 -25.49 6.80
CA SER A 624 12.61 -25.69 5.36
C SER A 624 12.12 -24.42 4.67
N CYS A 625 12.40 -24.32 3.37
CA CYS A 625 11.88 -23.26 2.54
C CYS A 625 10.47 -23.62 2.07
N GLY A 626 9.49 -22.85 2.52
CA GLY A 626 8.11 -22.93 2.04
C GLY A 626 8.00 -22.50 0.57
N PRO A 627 6.94 -22.94 -0.14
CA PRO A 627 6.70 -22.56 -1.54
C PRO A 627 6.44 -21.05 -1.74
N ASP A 628 6.30 -20.30 -0.65
CA ASP A 628 6.18 -18.84 -0.55
C ASP A 628 7.51 -18.14 -0.19
N GLY A 629 8.64 -18.86 -0.27
CA GLY A 629 9.96 -18.34 0.04
C GLY A 629 10.16 -18.01 1.52
N LEU A 630 9.34 -18.56 2.41
CA LEU A 630 9.49 -18.42 3.85
C LEU A 630 10.27 -19.57 4.45
N CYS A 631 11.25 -19.24 5.28
CA CYS A 631 11.78 -20.21 6.21
C CYS A 631 10.75 -20.53 7.29
N ARG A 632 10.34 -21.80 7.31
CA ARG A 632 9.37 -22.37 8.25
C ARG A 632 10.11 -23.43 9.06
N THR A 633 10.17 -23.26 10.38
CA THR A 633 10.66 -24.32 11.26
C THR A 633 9.53 -25.29 11.56
N ALA A 634 9.59 -26.48 10.99
CA ALA A 634 8.74 -27.60 11.38
C ALA A 634 9.48 -28.45 12.41
N ASN A 635 8.79 -28.82 13.50
CA ASN A 635 9.30 -29.85 14.39
C ASN A 635 9.15 -31.21 13.71
N ALA A 636 10.14 -32.09 13.86
CA ALA A 636 9.93 -33.50 13.57
C ALA A 636 8.84 -34.06 14.51
N PRO A 637 8.08 -35.10 14.11
CA PRO A 637 7.08 -35.72 14.98
C PRO A 637 7.70 -36.11 16.32
N ASP A 638 7.01 -35.85 17.45
CA ASP A 638 7.54 -36.25 18.75
C ASP A 638 7.79 -37.77 18.78
N LEU A 639 8.79 -38.18 19.56
CA LEU A 639 9.29 -39.56 19.66
C LEU A 639 10.07 -40.09 18.44
N SER A 640 10.23 -39.31 17.37
CA SER A 640 11.17 -39.62 16.28
C SER A 640 12.62 -39.74 16.82
N PRO A 641 13.42 -40.72 16.38
CA PRO A 641 14.76 -40.94 16.95
C PRO A 641 15.74 -39.83 16.56
N CYS A 642 16.60 -39.44 17.52
CA CYS A 642 17.62 -38.41 17.34
C CYS A 642 18.84 -38.63 18.25
N GLY A 643 19.87 -37.83 18.04
CA GLY A 643 21.15 -37.90 18.73
C GLY A 643 21.96 -39.13 18.31
N GLU A 644 23.15 -39.27 18.90
CA GLU A 644 24.06 -40.37 18.58
C GLU A 644 23.38 -41.75 18.71
N ALA A 645 23.32 -42.46 17.58
CA ALA A 645 22.68 -43.76 17.42
C ALA A 645 21.18 -43.82 17.83
N GLY A 646 20.45 -42.70 17.76
CA GLY A 646 19.00 -42.65 18.03
C GLY A 646 18.63 -42.91 19.49
N LYS A 647 19.57 -42.69 20.43
CA LYS A 647 19.35 -42.88 21.89
C LYS A 647 18.43 -41.84 22.52
N SER A 648 18.20 -40.72 21.83
CA SER A 648 17.28 -39.66 22.24
C SER A 648 16.10 -39.57 21.29
N LYS A 649 15.11 -38.76 21.64
CA LYS A 649 13.86 -38.59 20.89
C LYS A 649 13.54 -37.13 20.67
N CYS A 650 12.93 -36.83 19.53
CA CYS A 650 12.40 -35.52 19.27
C CYS A 650 11.25 -35.20 20.22
N CYS A 651 11.31 -34.01 20.81
CA CYS A 651 10.36 -33.51 21.78
C CYS A 651 10.19 -32.00 21.57
N LYS A 652 9.06 -31.58 21.02
CA LYS A 652 8.72 -30.16 20.77
C LYS A 652 9.80 -29.39 19.98
N GLY A 653 10.49 -30.06 19.07
CA GLY A 653 11.56 -29.48 18.24
C GLY A 653 13.00 -29.71 18.77
N ALA A 654 13.16 -30.13 20.02
CA ALA A 654 14.45 -30.45 20.62
C ALA A 654 14.72 -31.96 20.63
N CYS A 655 16.00 -32.35 20.67
CA CYS A 655 16.39 -33.75 20.89
C CYS A 655 16.57 -34.00 22.39
N ASP A 656 15.75 -34.88 22.99
CA ASP A 656 15.70 -35.14 24.43
C ASP A 656 15.66 -36.64 24.73
N ALA A 657 16.49 -37.09 25.66
CA ALA A 657 16.52 -38.48 26.14
C ALA A 657 15.33 -38.85 27.04
N LYS A 658 14.59 -37.87 27.56
CA LYS A 658 13.49 -38.02 28.53
C LYS A 658 12.15 -37.51 27.99
N CYS A 659 11.91 -37.62 26.68
CA CYS A 659 10.68 -37.12 26.07
C CYS A 659 9.43 -37.90 26.50
N ASP A 660 8.73 -37.37 27.51
CA ASP A 660 7.44 -37.88 28.01
C ASP A 660 6.29 -36.97 27.50
N GLY A 661 5.96 -37.07 26.22
CA GLY A 661 4.92 -36.25 25.58
C GLY A 661 4.62 -36.69 24.15
N VAL A 662 3.46 -36.27 23.62
CA VAL A 662 3.01 -36.66 22.27
C VAL A 662 2.36 -35.47 21.54
N CYS A 663 3.16 -34.70 20.80
CA CYS A 663 2.72 -33.98 19.61
C CYS A 663 2.97 -34.88 18.38
N LYS A 664 1.91 -35.54 17.92
CA LYS A 664 1.93 -36.41 16.72
C LYS A 664 1.78 -35.61 15.42
#